data_AF-A0A3R6RYG7-F1
#
_entry.id   AF-A0A3R6RYG7-F1
#
_cell.length_a   1.000
_cell.length_b   1.000
_cell.length_c   1.000
_cell.angle_alpha   90.00
_cell.angle_beta   90.00
_cell.angle_gamma   90.00
#
_symmetry.space_group_name_H-M   'P 1'
#
loop_
_entity.id
_entity.type
_entity.pdbx_description
1 polymer ?
#
loop_
_entity_poly.entity_id
_entity_poly.type
_entity_poly.pdbx_seq_one_letter_code
_entity_poly.pdbx_strand_id
1 'polypeptide(L)'
;MKSTNYLFLLGVGLSTLFSCKEVSAPDPVYPIPTPEQVEWHKMETYAFVHFGLNTFNDLEWGYGNTPASTFNPTDLDCEQWVRTIQAAGLKGVILTAKHHDGFCLWQTATTEYSVKNSPWEDGKGDMVKELSDACHKHGLKFGIYLSPWDRNSENYGQPGYVEKFHAQLHELVCNYGPLFEYWFDGANGGNGWYGGADETRSIDPNSYYKYEQAVDTIKKYNPSVMIFGGTEPTIRWIGNEEGWAGDTQWSMFTKKDGIHYRQSQWGLEDGEQWLGGECDVSIRPGWFYHAREDHQVKSLSHLVDLYYRSVGHNANFLLNFPVALNGKISPTDSIRAIEWHQTIQNDLKTDLLKGTSVKASNSRGGQFKADKVNDGDWDSYWATDDDVTNATLTFTFNKPTDVNRLMIQEYIPLGQRVKAFTIETEKDGQWTPVEAADSTTTVGYKRIVRFQTVNADKIRINFLDARGPLCINNVEAFLAPALLTEPAIRRDSKNIITIQVEDKNSELHYTTDGSEPTKDSPRYTEPFAFAQKGTIKAISYDRTFDKASPVSVKELDIPASDYTVISPKNEKAIAMFDGNGYTTFYLPKGKQEIEIQLAKELPIAGFRYVPNQGRDAGGHISNYQLFVNNKKIAEGEFSNIKHNPIEQEIRFPAVKGDKIRFVATRIVDDLPQAGIGEFSVITE
;
A
#
# COMPACT_ATOMS: atom_id res chain seq x y z
N MET A 1 101.30 19.59 31.05
CA MET A 1 100.61 20.90 30.95
C MET A 1 99.29 20.68 30.22
N LYS A 2 98.16 20.95 30.91
CA LYS A 2 96.79 21.31 30.43
C LYS A 2 96.16 20.46 29.30
N SER A 3 95.21 19.57 29.63
CA SER A 3 93.73 19.73 29.52
C SER A 3 93.22 19.58 28.06
N THR A 4 92.22 18.77 27.69
CA THR A 4 90.96 18.43 28.37
C THR A 4 90.37 17.13 27.78
N ASN A 5 89.70 16.35 28.64
CA ASN A 5 88.96 15.11 28.36
C ASN A 5 87.70 15.32 27.50
N TYR A 6 87.35 14.33 26.67
CA TYR A 6 85.95 14.00 26.35
C TYR A 6 85.74 12.48 26.25
N LEU A 7 84.86 12.01 27.12
CA LEU A 7 84.26 10.68 27.23
C LEU A 7 82.75 10.94 27.47
N PHE A 8 81.86 10.16 26.84
CA PHE A 8 80.52 9.68 27.27
C PHE A 8 79.63 9.47 26.04
N LEU A 9 79.30 8.23 25.63
CA LEU A 9 78.32 7.25 26.14
C LEU A 9 76.85 7.53 25.74
N LEU A 10 76.30 6.49 25.09
CA LEU A 10 74.94 6.21 24.63
C LEU A 10 73.79 6.79 25.48
N GLY A 11 72.76 7.27 24.78
CA GLY A 11 71.39 7.39 25.26
C GLY A 11 70.40 6.93 24.18
N VAL A 12 69.78 5.78 24.40
CA VAL A 12 68.73 5.17 23.57
C VAL A 12 67.43 5.95 23.73
N GLY A 13 66.90 6.50 22.64
CA GLY A 13 65.53 7.04 22.56
C GLY A 13 64.63 6.07 21.81
N LEU A 14 64.00 5.14 22.54
CA LEU A 14 62.95 4.26 22.03
C LEU A 14 61.71 5.12 21.73
N SER A 15 61.45 5.42 20.47
CA SER A 15 60.15 5.92 20.01
C SER A 15 59.28 4.72 19.63
N THR A 16 58.52 4.22 20.59
CA THR A 16 57.45 3.24 20.34
C THR A 16 56.34 3.93 19.55
N LEU A 17 56.41 3.86 18.22
CA LEU A 17 55.26 4.06 17.35
C LEU A 17 54.30 2.88 17.60
N PHE A 18 53.34 3.07 18.51
CA PHE A 18 52.17 2.21 18.57
C PHE A 18 51.38 2.43 17.28
N SER A 19 51.62 1.60 16.27
CA SER A 19 50.71 1.45 15.14
C SER A 19 49.42 0.86 15.71
N CYS A 20 48.40 1.71 15.92
CA CYS A 20 47.03 1.23 16.16
C CYS A 20 46.64 0.42 14.94
N LYS A 21 46.58 -0.91 15.10
CA LYS A 21 46.11 -1.83 14.06
C LYS A 21 44.66 -1.44 13.76
N GLU A 22 44.43 -0.86 12.59
CA GLU A 22 43.10 -0.46 12.13
C GLU A 22 42.23 -1.71 11.99
N VAL A 23 41.07 -1.73 12.66
CA VAL A 23 40.14 -2.86 12.61
C VAL A 23 39.45 -2.83 11.24
N SER A 24 39.56 -3.89 10.46
CA SER A 24 38.94 -3.96 9.12
C SER A 24 37.43 -4.15 9.21
N ALA A 25 36.72 -3.63 8.21
CA ALA A 25 35.28 -3.86 8.05
C ALA A 25 34.96 -5.36 7.84
N PRO A 26 33.76 -5.82 8.22
CA PRO A 26 33.26 -7.14 7.83
C PRO A 26 33.18 -7.29 6.31
N ASP A 27 33.49 -8.49 5.81
CA ASP A 27 33.30 -8.79 4.38
C ASP A 27 31.80 -8.76 4.01
N PRO A 28 31.45 -8.32 2.79
CA PRO A 28 30.06 -8.33 2.31
C PRO A 28 29.47 -9.74 2.24
N VAL A 29 28.18 -9.87 2.57
CA VAL A 29 27.41 -11.10 2.37
C VAL A 29 26.53 -10.94 1.14
N TYR A 30 26.86 -11.65 0.07
CA TYR A 30 26.19 -11.50 -1.23
C TYR A 30 24.78 -12.14 -1.27
N PRO A 31 23.92 -11.67 -2.18
CA PRO A 31 24.09 -10.48 -3.02
C PRO A 31 23.99 -9.17 -2.22
N ILE A 32 24.59 -8.10 -2.74
CA ILE A 32 24.56 -6.75 -2.15
C ILE A 32 23.88 -5.78 -3.13
N PRO A 33 23.24 -4.70 -2.64
CA PRO A 33 22.70 -3.67 -3.50
C PRO A 33 23.82 -2.93 -4.24
N THR A 34 23.52 -2.44 -5.45
CA THR A 34 24.32 -1.38 -6.08
C THR A 34 24.14 -0.05 -5.33
N PRO A 35 25.06 0.93 -5.49
CA PRO A 35 24.87 2.25 -4.90
C PRO A 35 23.53 2.90 -5.27
N GLU A 36 23.05 2.69 -6.49
CA GLU A 36 21.76 3.21 -6.96
C GLU A 36 20.58 2.54 -6.25
N GLN A 37 20.65 1.23 -6.00
CA GLN A 37 19.63 0.51 -5.22
C GLN A 37 19.62 0.96 -3.76
N VAL A 38 20.78 1.31 -3.19
CA VAL A 38 20.86 1.92 -1.86
C VAL A 38 20.14 3.27 -1.84
N GLU A 39 20.41 4.13 -2.83
CA GLU A 39 19.74 5.43 -2.94
C GLU A 39 18.24 5.30 -3.21
N TRP A 40 17.81 4.24 -3.90
CA TRP A 40 16.40 3.90 -4.06
C TRP A 40 15.77 3.47 -2.73
N HIS A 41 16.40 2.57 -1.96
CA HIS A 41 15.92 2.19 -0.61
C HIS A 41 15.78 3.42 0.30
N LYS A 42 16.74 4.35 0.24
CA LYS A 42 16.66 5.64 0.95
C LYS A 42 15.50 6.53 0.52
N MET A 43 14.85 6.26 -0.60
CA MET A 43 13.66 7.00 -0.98
C MET A 43 12.47 6.67 -0.10
N GLU A 44 12.30 5.42 0.32
CA GLU A 44 11.19 4.91 1.12
C GLU A 44 9.80 5.05 0.47
N THR A 45 9.42 6.26 0.06
CA THR A 45 8.09 6.58 -0.44
C THR A 45 8.15 7.49 -1.67
N TYR A 46 7.30 7.20 -2.66
CA TYR A 46 7.10 8.01 -3.87
C TYR A 46 5.70 7.80 -4.43
N ALA A 47 5.30 8.67 -5.35
CA ALA A 47 3.97 8.70 -5.93
C ALA A 47 3.91 7.97 -7.27
N PHE A 48 2.76 7.38 -7.54
CA PHE A 48 2.33 7.00 -8.89
C PHE A 48 1.20 7.95 -9.33
N VAL A 49 1.15 8.29 -10.61
CA VAL A 49 0.03 9.04 -11.21
C VAL A 49 -0.53 8.27 -12.40
N HIS A 50 -1.74 7.75 -12.22
CA HIS A 50 -2.57 7.20 -13.28
C HIS A 50 -3.50 8.28 -13.84
N PHE A 51 -3.28 8.62 -15.11
CA PHE A 51 -4.09 9.61 -15.82
C PHE A 51 -4.07 9.32 -17.33
N GLY A 52 -5.17 9.56 -18.02
CA GLY A 52 -5.29 9.26 -19.45
C GLY A 52 -6.75 9.15 -19.89
N LEU A 53 -7.00 8.57 -21.07
CA LEU A 53 -8.36 8.39 -21.60
C LEU A 53 -9.28 7.62 -20.64
N ASN A 54 -8.69 6.69 -19.89
CA ASN A 54 -9.35 5.87 -18.88
C ASN A 54 -10.07 6.71 -17.79
N THR A 55 -9.52 7.88 -17.43
CA THR A 55 -10.19 8.84 -16.53
C THR A 55 -11.50 9.37 -17.12
N PHE A 56 -11.56 9.61 -18.43
CA PHE A 56 -12.69 10.28 -19.08
C PHE A 56 -13.79 9.32 -19.54
N ASN A 57 -13.50 8.01 -19.56
CA ASN A 57 -14.48 6.98 -19.89
C ASN A 57 -14.87 6.10 -18.68
N ASP A 58 -14.41 6.45 -17.47
CA ASP A 58 -14.71 5.77 -16.21
C ASP A 58 -14.27 4.28 -16.21
N LEU A 59 -13.13 3.97 -16.83
CA LEU A 59 -12.56 2.62 -16.91
C LEU A 59 -11.22 2.50 -16.21
N GLU A 60 -10.96 1.35 -15.59
CA GLU A 60 -9.60 0.99 -15.16
C GLU A 60 -8.71 0.66 -16.38
N TRP A 61 -9.22 -0.16 -17.30
CA TRP A 61 -8.51 -0.60 -18.50
C TRP A 61 -9.31 -0.29 -19.78
N GLY A 62 -8.94 0.76 -20.51
CA GLY A 62 -9.48 1.08 -21.82
C GLY A 62 -9.17 0.01 -22.88
N TYR A 63 -10.10 -0.22 -23.81
CA TYR A 63 -10.01 -1.26 -24.85
C TYR A 63 -9.12 -0.87 -26.06
N GLY A 64 -8.65 0.38 -26.11
CA GLY A 64 -7.81 0.93 -27.19
C GLY A 64 -8.57 1.62 -28.33
N ASN A 65 -9.89 1.71 -28.25
CA ASN A 65 -10.78 2.31 -29.26
C ASN A 65 -11.44 3.63 -28.83
N THR A 66 -11.14 4.14 -27.63
CA THR A 66 -11.71 5.40 -27.16
C THR A 66 -11.14 6.55 -28.01
N PRO A 67 -11.95 7.41 -28.62
CA PRO A 67 -11.41 8.49 -29.45
C PRO A 67 -10.48 9.41 -28.65
N ALA A 68 -9.32 9.78 -29.22
CA ALA A 68 -8.36 10.71 -28.61
C ALA A 68 -9.01 12.05 -28.21
N SER A 69 -10.06 12.47 -28.93
CA SER A 69 -10.84 13.67 -28.64
C SER A 69 -11.56 13.64 -27.27
N THR A 70 -11.64 12.47 -26.63
CA THR A 70 -12.25 12.30 -25.30
C THR A 70 -11.34 12.85 -24.19
N PHE A 71 -10.02 12.90 -24.43
CA PHE A 71 -9.06 13.47 -23.49
C PHE A 71 -9.15 14.99 -23.51
N ASN A 72 -9.76 15.59 -22.48
CA ASN A 72 -9.93 17.04 -22.42
C ASN A 72 -10.01 17.56 -20.97
N PRO A 73 -8.92 17.49 -20.19
CA PRO A 73 -8.90 18.10 -18.87
C PRO A 73 -9.12 19.62 -18.96
N THR A 74 -9.97 20.15 -18.09
CA THR A 74 -10.44 21.54 -18.16
C THR A 74 -9.54 22.54 -17.43
N ASP A 75 -8.76 22.09 -16.46
CA ASP A 75 -7.97 22.92 -15.54
C ASP A 75 -6.77 22.12 -15.03
N LEU A 76 -6.03 21.53 -15.97
CA LEU A 76 -4.87 20.69 -15.66
C LEU A 76 -3.76 21.51 -15.01
N ASP A 77 -3.17 20.98 -13.92
CA ASP A 77 -2.09 21.65 -13.20
C ASP A 77 -1.12 20.63 -12.60
N CYS A 78 -0.07 20.25 -13.35
CA CYS A 78 0.99 19.38 -12.83
C CYS A 78 1.74 19.99 -11.64
N GLU A 79 1.77 21.32 -11.51
CA GLU A 79 2.35 21.96 -10.34
C GLU A 79 1.49 21.73 -9.09
N GLN A 80 0.17 21.59 -9.23
CA GLN A 80 -0.70 21.17 -8.12
C GLN A 80 -0.38 19.74 -7.69
N TRP A 81 -0.11 18.84 -8.63
CA TRP A 81 0.24 17.45 -8.31
C TRP A 81 1.54 17.42 -7.51
N VAL A 82 2.58 18.08 -8.02
CA VAL A 82 3.89 18.17 -7.37
C VAL A 82 3.79 18.80 -5.98
N ARG A 83 3.03 19.89 -5.80
CA ARG A 83 2.81 20.50 -4.48
C ARG A 83 2.13 19.52 -3.50
N THR A 84 1.10 18.80 -3.94
CA THR A 84 0.41 17.80 -3.11
C THR A 84 1.35 16.66 -2.71
N ILE A 85 2.11 16.13 -3.67
CA ILE A 85 3.06 15.02 -3.47
C ILE A 85 4.19 15.43 -2.51
N GLN A 86 4.75 16.61 -2.68
CA GLN A 86 5.78 17.15 -1.79
C GLN A 86 5.24 17.39 -0.37
N ALA A 87 4.01 17.91 -0.24
CA ALA A 87 3.35 18.10 1.05
C ALA A 87 3.04 16.76 1.76
N ALA A 88 2.87 15.68 1.00
CA ALA A 88 2.75 14.30 1.49
C ALA A 88 4.12 13.62 1.74
N GLY A 89 5.23 14.36 1.61
CA GLY A 89 6.58 13.86 1.91
C GLY A 89 7.13 12.80 0.96
N LEU A 90 6.47 12.59 -0.18
CA LEU A 90 6.87 11.63 -1.21
C LEU A 90 8.03 12.21 -2.02
N LYS A 91 9.03 11.38 -2.35
CA LYS A 91 10.32 11.85 -2.91
C LYS A 91 10.42 11.82 -4.44
N GLY A 92 9.41 11.29 -5.11
CA GLY A 92 9.36 11.22 -6.57
C GLY A 92 7.97 10.92 -7.10
N VAL A 93 7.82 10.96 -8.42
CA VAL A 93 6.57 10.71 -9.14
C VAL A 93 6.84 9.84 -10.36
N ILE A 94 6.09 8.75 -10.52
CA ILE A 94 6.03 7.95 -11.72
C ILE A 94 4.75 8.31 -12.48
N LEU A 95 4.85 8.65 -13.76
CA LEU A 95 3.69 8.96 -14.61
C LEU A 95 3.39 7.82 -15.57
N THR A 96 2.11 7.47 -15.70
CA THR A 96 1.59 6.62 -16.78
C THR A 96 1.65 7.32 -18.14
N ALA A 97 2.85 7.47 -18.72
CA ALA A 97 3.04 8.14 -20.01
C ALA A 97 2.23 7.46 -21.14
N LYS A 98 2.08 6.14 -21.07
CA LYS A 98 1.14 5.34 -21.85
C LYS A 98 0.65 4.17 -21.01
N HIS A 99 -0.66 4.02 -20.89
CA HIS A 99 -1.28 2.85 -20.24
C HIS A 99 -1.69 1.78 -21.26
N HIS A 100 -2.32 0.68 -20.83
CA HIS A 100 -2.66 -0.46 -21.68
C HIS A 100 -3.53 -0.11 -22.90
N ASP A 101 -4.34 0.95 -22.81
CA ASP A 101 -5.18 1.41 -23.91
C ASP A 101 -4.36 1.99 -25.07
N GLY A 102 -3.07 2.32 -24.86
CA GLY A 102 -2.14 2.74 -25.91
C GLY A 102 -2.09 4.26 -26.16
N PHE A 103 -2.91 5.07 -25.48
CA PHE A 103 -2.90 6.52 -25.64
C PHE A 103 -1.65 7.14 -25.02
N CYS A 104 -0.91 7.90 -25.81
CA CYS A 104 0.34 8.52 -25.37
C CYS A 104 0.12 9.95 -24.87
N LEU A 105 0.60 10.25 -23.66
CA LEU A 105 0.45 11.57 -23.01
C LEU A 105 1.48 12.63 -23.45
N TRP A 106 2.32 12.32 -24.43
CA TRP A 106 3.34 13.22 -24.97
C TRP A 106 3.29 13.32 -26.49
N GLN A 107 4.08 14.23 -27.04
CA GLN A 107 4.14 14.54 -28.46
C GLN A 107 4.90 13.50 -29.30
N THR A 108 4.60 12.20 -29.14
CA THR A 108 5.31 11.08 -29.81
C THR A 108 5.25 11.13 -31.34
N ALA A 109 6.36 10.86 -32.02
CA ALA A 109 6.38 10.75 -33.49
C ALA A 109 5.82 9.41 -34.01
N THR A 110 5.51 8.47 -33.12
CA THR A 110 5.26 7.07 -33.46
C THR A 110 3.78 6.72 -33.69
N THR A 111 2.85 7.59 -33.28
CA THR A 111 1.41 7.35 -33.41
C THR A 111 0.60 8.64 -33.33
N GLU A 112 -0.51 8.68 -34.07
CA GLU A 112 -1.54 9.73 -33.97
C GLU A 112 -2.43 9.55 -32.73
N TYR A 113 -2.43 8.36 -32.11
CA TYR A 113 -3.18 8.08 -30.89
C TYR A 113 -2.44 8.61 -29.64
N SER A 114 -2.42 9.93 -29.54
CA SER A 114 -1.75 10.69 -28.48
C SER A 114 -2.46 12.03 -28.24
N VAL A 115 -1.96 12.79 -27.27
CA VAL A 115 -2.42 14.16 -26.99
C VAL A 115 -2.41 15.08 -28.21
N LYS A 116 -1.64 14.77 -29.27
CA LYS A 116 -1.65 15.46 -30.57
C LYS A 116 -3.04 15.62 -31.18
N ASN A 117 -3.89 14.61 -31.03
CA ASN A 117 -5.24 14.58 -31.58
C ASN A 117 -6.31 14.69 -30.50
N SER A 118 -5.95 15.27 -29.35
CA SER A 118 -6.87 15.66 -28.30
C SER A 118 -7.18 17.16 -28.37
N PRO A 119 -8.36 17.62 -27.92
CA PRO A 119 -8.69 19.04 -27.84
C PRO A 119 -7.89 19.79 -26.76
N TRP A 120 -7.28 19.09 -25.81
CA TRP A 120 -6.48 19.68 -24.75
C TRP A 120 -5.32 20.49 -25.34
N GLU A 121 -5.23 21.77 -24.96
CA GLU A 121 -4.22 22.72 -25.46
C GLU A 121 -4.12 22.75 -27.01
N ASP A 122 -5.26 22.62 -27.70
CA ASP A 122 -5.35 22.54 -29.16
C ASP A 122 -4.42 21.44 -29.76
N GLY A 123 -4.24 20.33 -29.06
CA GLY A 123 -3.37 19.22 -29.45
C GLY A 123 -1.87 19.48 -29.24
N LYS A 124 -1.50 20.59 -28.61
CA LYS A 124 -0.09 21.01 -28.41
C LYS A 124 0.45 20.68 -27.02
N GLY A 125 -0.40 20.24 -26.11
CA GLY A 125 0.02 19.89 -24.75
C GLY A 125 0.98 18.71 -24.72
N ASP A 126 1.86 18.67 -23.72
CA ASP A 126 2.78 17.58 -23.46
C ASP A 126 2.85 17.30 -21.96
N MET A 127 2.10 16.28 -21.51
CA MET A 127 1.95 15.98 -20.09
C MET A 127 3.26 15.54 -19.45
N VAL A 128 4.02 14.72 -20.18
CA VAL A 128 5.28 14.17 -19.68
C VAL A 128 6.26 15.31 -19.48
N LYS A 129 6.30 16.28 -20.39
CA LYS A 129 7.09 17.49 -20.25
C LYS A 129 6.63 18.33 -19.07
N GLU A 130 5.35 18.69 -18.99
CA GLU A 130 4.79 19.55 -17.93
C GLU A 130 5.08 18.98 -16.53
N LEU A 131 4.87 17.67 -16.34
CA LEU A 131 5.14 17.04 -15.06
C LEU A 131 6.64 16.89 -14.78
N SER A 132 7.46 16.52 -15.77
CA SER A 132 8.92 16.42 -15.59
C SER A 132 9.54 17.77 -15.19
N ASP A 133 9.11 18.86 -15.83
CA ASP A 133 9.63 20.21 -15.57
C ASP A 133 9.20 20.67 -14.16
N ALA A 134 7.95 20.39 -13.77
CA ALA A 134 7.45 20.66 -12.42
C ALA A 134 8.22 19.84 -11.35
N CYS A 135 8.46 18.55 -11.57
CA CYS A 135 9.24 17.71 -10.65
C CYS A 135 10.65 18.27 -10.45
N HIS A 136 11.38 18.57 -11.53
CA HIS A 136 12.73 19.12 -11.45
C HIS A 136 12.76 20.48 -10.74
N LYS A 137 11.78 21.35 -11.00
CA LYS A 137 11.66 22.65 -10.35
C LYS A 137 11.52 22.55 -8.82
N HIS A 138 10.81 21.54 -8.32
CA HIS A 138 10.55 21.35 -6.89
C HIS A 138 11.45 20.30 -6.22
N GLY A 139 12.39 19.72 -6.96
CA GLY A 139 13.34 18.73 -6.45
C GLY A 139 12.74 17.33 -6.21
N LEU A 140 11.59 17.02 -6.82
CA LEU A 140 11.06 15.65 -6.87
C LEU A 140 11.76 14.86 -7.99
N LYS A 141 12.04 13.59 -7.73
CA LYS A 141 12.53 12.69 -8.77
C LYS A 141 11.39 12.34 -9.74
N PHE A 142 11.69 12.20 -11.04
CA PHE A 142 10.70 11.84 -12.06
C PHE A 142 10.96 10.44 -12.62
N GLY A 143 9.90 9.67 -12.79
CA GLY A 143 9.92 8.31 -13.33
C GLY A 143 8.81 8.11 -14.36
N ILE A 144 8.93 7.06 -15.16
CA ILE A 144 8.04 6.81 -16.29
C ILE A 144 7.51 5.39 -16.23
N TYR A 145 6.20 5.26 -16.36
CA TYR A 145 5.54 4.02 -16.73
C TYR A 145 5.24 4.06 -18.23
N LEU A 146 5.72 3.05 -18.96
CA LEU A 146 5.38 2.82 -20.36
C LEU A 146 4.85 1.40 -20.50
N SER A 147 3.53 1.27 -20.70
CA SER A 147 2.93 -0.05 -20.82
C SER A 147 3.53 -0.85 -21.99
N PRO A 148 4.06 -2.05 -21.73
CA PRO A 148 4.48 -2.97 -22.80
C PRO A 148 3.27 -3.47 -23.60
N TRP A 149 2.14 -3.73 -22.94
CA TRP A 149 0.89 -4.08 -23.61
C TRP A 149 0.22 -2.83 -24.20
N ASP A 150 -0.13 -2.89 -25.49
CA ASP A 150 -0.76 -1.78 -26.22
C ASP A 150 -1.97 -2.28 -27.00
N ARG A 151 -3.17 -1.97 -26.49
CA ARG A 151 -4.46 -2.39 -27.05
C ARG A 151 -4.91 -1.55 -28.23
N ASN A 152 -4.22 -0.46 -28.55
CA ASN A 152 -4.52 0.37 -29.70
C ASN A 152 -3.75 -0.08 -30.95
N SER A 153 -2.47 -0.41 -30.79
CA SER A 153 -1.57 -0.69 -31.91
C SER A 153 -2.00 -1.89 -32.76
N GLU A 154 -2.24 -1.65 -34.05
CA GLU A 154 -2.50 -2.71 -35.03
C GLU A 154 -1.37 -3.75 -35.13
N ASN A 155 -0.15 -3.35 -34.78
CA ASN A 155 1.05 -4.19 -34.85
C ASN A 155 1.37 -4.93 -33.54
N TYR A 156 0.55 -4.80 -32.49
CA TYR A 156 0.80 -5.50 -31.22
C TYR A 156 0.90 -7.02 -31.43
N GLY A 157 1.86 -7.70 -30.81
CA GLY A 157 2.18 -9.11 -31.11
C GLY A 157 2.97 -9.35 -32.40
N GLN A 158 3.32 -8.30 -33.16
CA GLN A 158 4.16 -8.37 -34.35
C GLN A 158 5.48 -7.60 -34.14
N PRO A 159 6.53 -7.86 -34.95
CA PRO A 159 7.81 -7.14 -34.86
C PRO A 159 7.68 -5.62 -34.98
N GLY A 160 6.74 -5.12 -35.80
CA GLY A 160 6.54 -3.68 -35.98
C GLY A 160 6.13 -2.93 -34.71
N TYR A 161 5.46 -3.58 -33.76
CA TYR A 161 5.19 -2.95 -32.46
C TYR A 161 6.43 -2.89 -31.57
N VAL A 162 7.33 -3.87 -31.66
CA VAL A 162 8.59 -3.82 -30.91
C VAL A 162 9.42 -2.62 -31.35
N GLU A 163 9.48 -2.35 -32.66
CA GLU A 163 10.13 -1.14 -33.19
C GLU A 163 9.48 0.14 -32.67
N LYS A 164 8.13 0.21 -32.68
CA LYS A 164 7.38 1.32 -32.09
C LYS A 164 7.67 1.51 -30.60
N PHE A 165 7.63 0.43 -29.81
CA PHE A 165 7.88 0.46 -28.37
C PHE A 165 9.28 0.98 -28.03
N HIS A 166 10.31 0.50 -28.74
CA HIS A 166 11.69 0.96 -28.55
C HIS A 166 11.88 2.41 -29.00
N ALA A 167 11.18 2.87 -30.05
CA ALA A 167 11.18 4.28 -30.45
C ALA A 167 10.51 5.19 -29.42
N GLN A 168 9.36 4.78 -28.88
CA GLN A 168 8.66 5.51 -27.81
C GLN A 168 9.52 5.60 -26.53
N LEU A 169 10.11 4.48 -26.13
CA LEU A 169 11.05 4.43 -25.01
C LEU A 169 12.23 5.39 -25.23
N HIS A 170 12.82 5.40 -26.43
CA HIS A 170 13.93 6.30 -26.76
C HIS A 170 13.55 7.78 -26.61
N GLU A 171 12.36 8.19 -27.08
CA GLU A 171 11.84 9.55 -26.87
C GLU A 171 11.73 9.90 -25.38
N LEU A 172 11.19 8.97 -24.57
CA LEU A 172 10.93 9.16 -23.15
C LEU A 172 12.20 9.26 -22.31
N VAL A 173 13.26 8.52 -22.65
CA VAL A 173 14.52 8.54 -21.87
C VAL A 173 15.46 9.68 -22.28
N CYS A 174 15.24 10.31 -23.44
CA CYS A 174 16.14 11.35 -23.96
C CYS A 174 15.64 12.77 -23.72
N ASN A 175 14.32 12.99 -23.71
CA ASN A 175 13.76 14.34 -23.87
C ASN A 175 13.21 14.97 -22.57
N TYR A 176 13.07 14.19 -21.49
CA TYR A 176 12.36 14.63 -20.27
C TYR A 176 13.25 14.67 -19.02
N GLY A 177 14.57 14.72 -19.21
CA GLY A 177 15.54 14.82 -18.13
C GLY A 177 15.81 13.49 -17.40
N PRO A 178 16.53 13.54 -16.26
CA PRO A 178 16.97 12.35 -15.56
C PRO A 178 15.80 11.56 -14.94
N LEU A 179 15.79 10.25 -15.18
CA LEU A 179 14.80 9.34 -14.63
C LEU A 179 15.36 8.59 -13.42
N PHE A 180 14.58 8.49 -12.34
CA PHE A 180 14.93 7.63 -11.19
C PHE A 180 14.39 6.21 -11.32
N GLU A 181 13.28 6.04 -12.04
CA GLU A 181 12.64 4.74 -12.22
C GLU A 181 11.91 4.63 -13.56
N TYR A 182 11.97 3.44 -14.16
CA TYR A 182 11.28 3.07 -15.38
C TYR A 182 10.45 1.81 -15.15
N TRP A 183 9.15 1.90 -15.39
CA TRP A 183 8.16 0.89 -15.05
C TRP A 183 7.67 0.14 -16.29
N PHE A 184 7.97 -1.15 -16.35
CA PHE A 184 7.41 -2.10 -17.31
C PHE A 184 6.37 -2.98 -16.62
N ASP A 185 5.10 -2.71 -16.90
CA ASP A 185 4.01 -3.53 -16.39
C ASP A 185 4.03 -4.97 -16.95
N GLY A 186 3.78 -5.94 -16.08
CA GLY A 186 3.62 -7.34 -16.44
C GLY A 186 2.19 -7.71 -16.88
N ALA A 187 1.20 -6.86 -16.64
CA ALA A 187 -0.19 -7.13 -16.96
C ALA A 187 -0.44 -7.23 -18.48
N ASN A 188 -1.14 -8.28 -18.89
CA ASN A 188 -1.52 -8.53 -20.27
C ASN A 188 -2.81 -9.34 -20.35
N GLY A 189 -3.92 -8.68 -20.70
CA GLY A 189 -5.23 -9.32 -20.86
C GLY A 189 -5.44 -10.01 -22.21
N GLY A 190 -4.49 -9.88 -23.15
CA GLY A 190 -4.53 -10.48 -24.48
C GLY A 190 -5.52 -9.83 -25.46
N ASN A 191 -6.71 -9.40 -25.02
CA ASN A 191 -7.74 -8.82 -25.88
C ASN A 191 -7.64 -7.30 -26.06
N GLY A 192 -7.86 -6.81 -27.27
CA GLY A 192 -7.80 -5.37 -27.55
C GLY A 192 -8.36 -5.01 -28.93
N TRP A 193 -8.54 -3.71 -29.15
CA TRP A 193 -9.00 -3.16 -30.42
C TRP A 193 -8.01 -3.40 -31.55
N TYR A 194 -6.70 -3.22 -31.28
CA TYR A 194 -5.59 -3.51 -32.18
C TYR A 194 -5.80 -3.01 -33.63
N GLY A 195 -6.07 -1.72 -33.79
CA GLY A 195 -6.32 -1.12 -35.10
C GLY A 195 -7.70 -1.44 -35.71
N GLY A 196 -8.64 -1.96 -34.91
CA GLY A 196 -9.97 -2.38 -35.37
C GLY A 196 -10.08 -3.86 -35.73
N ALA A 197 -9.08 -4.67 -35.36
CA ALA A 197 -9.13 -6.11 -35.48
C ALA A 197 -10.03 -6.78 -34.43
N ASP A 198 -10.21 -6.14 -33.26
CA ASP A 198 -11.07 -6.61 -32.16
C ASP A 198 -10.82 -8.08 -31.78
N GLU A 199 -9.56 -8.41 -31.51
CA GLU A 199 -9.11 -9.79 -31.33
C GLU A 199 -8.36 -10.02 -30.02
N THR A 200 -7.96 -11.28 -29.79
CA THR A 200 -7.09 -11.68 -28.69
C THR A 200 -5.76 -12.13 -29.25
N ARG A 201 -4.67 -11.53 -28.76
CA ARG A 201 -3.30 -11.85 -29.17
C ARG A 201 -2.54 -12.45 -28.00
N SER A 202 -1.65 -13.40 -28.30
CA SER A 202 -0.75 -14.02 -27.33
C SER A 202 0.69 -13.81 -27.78
N ILE A 203 1.56 -13.53 -26.82
CA ILE A 203 2.99 -13.29 -27.01
C ILE A 203 3.77 -14.04 -25.93
N ASP A 204 5.03 -14.34 -26.20
CA ASP A 204 5.97 -14.73 -25.14
C ASP A 204 6.63 -13.45 -24.59
N PRO A 205 6.28 -13.00 -23.38
CA PRO A 205 6.76 -11.72 -22.85
C PRO A 205 8.27 -11.73 -22.57
N ASN A 206 8.89 -12.90 -22.41
CA ASN A 206 10.32 -13.01 -22.14
C ASN A 206 11.17 -12.70 -23.38
N SER A 207 10.63 -12.90 -24.58
CA SER A 207 11.37 -12.71 -25.84
C SER A 207 10.80 -11.61 -26.73
N TYR A 208 9.49 -11.37 -26.67
CA TYR A 208 8.80 -10.46 -27.59
C TYR A 208 9.27 -9.00 -27.48
N TYR A 209 9.33 -8.46 -26.26
CA TYR A 209 9.59 -7.03 -26.05
C TYR A 209 11.06 -6.63 -26.16
N LYS A 210 11.98 -7.61 -26.17
CA LYS A 210 13.45 -7.40 -26.18
C LYS A 210 13.89 -6.44 -25.06
N TYR A 211 13.55 -6.79 -23.82
CA TYR A 211 13.78 -5.93 -22.66
C TYR A 211 15.26 -5.65 -22.40
N GLU A 212 16.17 -6.55 -22.77
CA GLU A 212 17.62 -6.35 -22.64
C GLU A 212 18.06 -5.14 -23.47
N GLN A 213 17.63 -5.05 -24.73
CA GLN A 213 17.88 -3.89 -25.59
C GLN A 213 17.21 -2.60 -25.06
N ALA A 214 16.02 -2.74 -24.47
CA ALA A 214 15.29 -1.63 -23.89
C ALA A 214 16.05 -1.06 -22.67
N VAL A 215 16.51 -1.94 -21.78
CA VAL A 215 17.29 -1.58 -20.58
C VAL A 215 18.65 -1.01 -20.95
N ASP A 216 19.35 -1.57 -21.94
CA ASP A 216 20.60 -0.98 -22.46
C ASP A 216 20.38 0.47 -22.93
N THR A 217 19.28 0.72 -23.65
CA THR A 217 18.93 2.06 -24.13
C THR A 217 18.61 2.98 -22.95
N ILE A 218 17.78 2.53 -22.00
CA ILE A 218 17.42 3.29 -20.80
C ILE A 218 18.70 3.67 -20.02
N LYS A 219 19.54 2.68 -19.69
CA LYS A 219 20.77 2.85 -18.90
C LYS A 219 21.82 3.70 -19.59
N LYS A 220 21.86 3.72 -20.92
CA LYS A 220 22.73 4.62 -21.69
C LYS A 220 22.45 6.09 -21.43
N TYR A 221 21.18 6.48 -21.29
CA TYR A 221 20.78 7.88 -21.05
C TYR A 221 20.57 8.18 -19.57
N ASN A 222 20.16 7.18 -18.78
CA ASN A 222 19.85 7.29 -17.36
C ASN A 222 20.54 6.15 -16.58
N PRO A 223 21.86 6.20 -16.34
CA PRO A 223 22.61 5.08 -15.75
C PRO A 223 22.10 4.68 -14.36
N SER A 224 21.62 5.65 -13.57
CA SER A 224 21.18 5.43 -12.20
C SER A 224 19.72 4.99 -12.04
N VAL A 225 18.96 4.87 -13.13
CA VAL A 225 17.52 4.55 -13.10
C VAL A 225 17.27 3.13 -12.58
N MET A 226 16.23 2.96 -11.78
CA MET A 226 15.70 1.64 -11.43
C MET A 226 14.81 1.12 -12.54
N ILE A 227 14.91 -0.18 -12.82
CA ILE A 227 14.04 -0.88 -13.77
C ILE A 227 13.08 -1.75 -12.97
N PHE A 228 11.80 -1.47 -13.08
CA PHE A 228 10.74 -2.31 -12.56
C PHE A 228 10.17 -3.18 -13.68
N GLY A 229 10.05 -4.48 -13.42
CA GLY A 229 9.48 -5.44 -14.37
C GLY A 229 10.41 -5.84 -15.53
N GLY A 230 9.84 -6.47 -16.56
CA GLY A 230 10.60 -7.02 -17.69
C GLY A 230 11.54 -8.18 -17.31
N THR A 231 12.47 -8.54 -18.21
CA THR A 231 13.46 -9.62 -17.97
C THR A 231 14.68 -9.14 -17.17
N GLU A 232 15.01 -7.84 -17.23
CA GLU A 232 16.21 -7.21 -16.61
C GLU A 232 15.89 -6.16 -15.51
N PRO A 233 15.12 -6.50 -14.46
CA PRO A 233 14.78 -5.57 -13.41
C PRO A 233 15.94 -5.33 -12.45
N THR A 234 15.93 -4.16 -11.82
CA THR A 234 16.79 -3.84 -10.67
C THR A 234 16.01 -3.84 -9.35
N ILE A 235 14.68 -3.83 -9.41
CA ILE A 235 13.75 -3.91 -8.26
C ILE A 235 12.57 -4.82 -8.64
N ARG A 236 11.78 -5.29 -7.67
CA ARG A 236 10.69 -6.23 -7.95
C ARG A 236 9.34 -5.75 -7.42
N TRP A 237 8.29 -6.14 -8.12
CA TRP A 237 6.93 -6.12 -7.61
C TRP A 237 6.84 -6.91 -6.30
N ILE A 238 6.11 -6.40 -5.30
CA ILE A 238 5.93 -7.11 -4.03
C ILE A 238 5.04 -8.34 -4.14
N GLY A 239 4.24 -8.47 -5.21
CA GLY A 239 3.36 -9.63 -5.41
C GLY A 239 1.91 -9.43 -4.95
N ASN A 240 1.50 -8.19 -4.69
CA ASN A 240 0.11 -7.75 -4.51
C ASN A 240 -0.02 -6.25 -4.87
N GLU A 241 -1.25 -5.78 -5.12
CA GLU A 241 -1.58 -4.36 -5.32
C GLU A 241 -2.24 -3.76 -4.05
N GLU A 242 -2.06 -4.41 -2.90
CA GLU A 242 -2.65 -4.02 -1.61
C GLU A 242 -1.67 -3.19 -0.77
N GLY A 243 -0.45 -2.97 -1.26
CA GLY A 243 0.52 -2.04 -0.66
C GLY A 243 1.30 -2.59 0.53
N TRP A 244 1.45 -3.92 0.66
CA TRP A 244 2.13 -4.52 1.80
C TRP A 244 3.14 -5.61 1.42
N ALA A 245 4.19 -5.71 2.23
CA ALA A 245 5.21 -6.76 2.23
C ALA A 245 5.03 -7.69 3.45
N GLY A 246 5.51 -8.93 3.33
CA GLY A 246 5.59 -9.88 4.44
C GLY A 246 6.47 -9.32 5.58
N ASP A 247 6.20 -9.78 6.80
CA ASP A 247 6.99 -9.43 7.99
C ASP A 247 8.40 -10.03 7.98
N THR A 248 8.56 -11.17 7.31
CA THR A 248 9.85 -11.65 6.78
C THR A 248 9.99 -11.16 5.35
N GLN A 249 10.94 -10.27 5.08
CA GLN A 249 11.16 -9.70 3.75
C GLN A 249 12.64 -9.61 3.37
N TRP A 250 13.07 -10.54 2.52
CA TRP A 250 14.39 -10.53 1.90
C TRP A 250 14.39 -9.65 0.65
N SER A 251 15.36 -8.73 0.55
CA SER A 251 15.66 -8.02 -0.71
C SER A 251 16.26 -8.95 -1.76
N MET A 252 16.72 -10.12 -1.34
CA MET A 252 17.26 -11.15 -2.21
C MET A 252 16.13 -11.92 -2.92
N PHE A 253 16.33 -12.20 -4.21
CA PHE A 253 15.36 -12.93 -5.01
C PHE A 253 16.03 -13.66 -6.19
N THR A 254 15.26 -14.51 -6.86
CA THR A 254 15.67 -15.13 -8.13
C THR A 254 14.45 -15.30 -9.04
N LYS A 255 14.70 -15.25 -10.35
CA LYS A 255 13.69 -15.46 -11.39
C LYS A 255 13.63 -16.89 -11.92
N LYS A 256 14.25 -17.84 -11.23
CA LYS A 256 14.24 -19.25 -11.64
C LYS A 256 12.82 -19.77 -11.82
N ASP A 257 12.65 -20.66 -12.79
CA ASP A 257 11.37 -21.32 -13.04
C ASP A 257 10.82 -22.00 -11.78
N GLY A 258 9.51 -21.88 -11.57
CA GLY A 258 8.81 -22.48 -10.43
C GLY A 258 8.67 -21.58 -9.20
N ILE A 259 9.24 -20.37 -9.19
CA ILE A 259 8.93 -19.36 -8.17
C ILE A 259 7.58 -18.73 -8.49
N HIS A 260 6.62 -18.89 -7.58
CA HIS A 260 5.30 -18.28 -7.72
C HIS A 260 5.36 -16.79 -7.30
N TYR A 261 4.53 -15.93 -7.91
CA TYR A 261 4.67 -14.46 -7.75
C TYR A 261 4.51 -14.01 -6.29
N ARG A 262 3.69 -14.72 -5.49
CA ARG A 262 3.48 -14.43 -4.07
C ARG A 262 4.76 -14.51 -3.24
N GLN A 263 5.74 -15.31 -3.64
CA GLN A 263 7.04 -15.37 -2.95
C GLN A 263 7.72 -14.00 -2.92
N SER A 264 7.41 -13.10 -3.86
CA SER A 264 7.94 -11.73 -3.84
C SER A 264 7.57 -10.96 -2.56
N GLN A 265 6.48 -11.35 -1.88
CA GLN A 265 6.02 -10.75 -0.62
C GLN A 265 7.02 -10.99 0.52
N TRP A 266 7.78 -12.09 0.47
CA TRP A 266 8.76 -12.45 1.51
C TRP A 266 10.20 -12.48 1.02
N GLY A 267 10.41 -12.47 -0.30
CA GLY A 267 11.72 -12.67 -0.90
C GLY A 267 12.25 -14.08 -0.68
N LEU A 268 13.53 -14.30 -0.99
CA LEU A 268 14.19 -15.60 -0.87
C LEU A 268 15.54 -15.44 -0.17
N GLU A 269 15.75 -16.12 0.95
CA GLU A 269 17.01 -16.07 1.71
C GLU A 269 18.22 -16.51 0.85
N ASP A 270 18.00 -17.46 -0.06
CA ASP A 270 18.96 -18.03 -1.00
C ASP A 270 18.88 -17.39 -2.40
N GLY A 271 18.22 -16.24 -2.53
CA GLY A 271 18.14 -15.47 -3.76
C GLY A 271 19.52 -15.03 -4.27
N GLU A 272 19.73 -15.11 -5.58
CA GLU A 272 21.04 -14.85 -6.22
C GLU A 272 21.23 -13.37 -6.58
N GLN A 273 20.15 -12.59 -6.61
CA GLN A 273 20.16 -11.18 -6.99
C GLN A 273 19.57 -10.31 -5.88
N TRP A 274 20.09 -9.09 -5.74
CA TRP A 274 19.45 -8.06 -4.93
C TRP A 274 18.35 -7.38 -5.78
N LEU A 275 17.09 -7.65 -5.47
CA LEU A 275 15.91 -7.09 -6.12
C LEU A 275 14.96 -6.58 -5.03
N GLY A 276 15.20 -5.37 -4.51
CA GLY A 276 14.36 -4.78 -3.46
C GLY A 276 12.87 -4.77 -3.82
N GLY A 277 12.00 -5.02 -2.85
CA GLY A 277 10.55 -5.08 -3.07
C GLY A 277 9.91 -3.68 -3.08
N GLU A 278 9.03 -3.45 -4.04
CA GLU A 278 8.21 -2.24 -4.13
C GLU A 278 6.73 -2.58 -3.92
N CYS A 279 6.12 -1.95 -2.92
CA CYS A 279 4.73 -2.08 -2.57
C CYS A 279 3.91 -0.99 -3.26
N ASP A 280 3.33 -1.31 -4.40
CA ASP A 280 2.42 -0.44 -5.13
C ASP A 280 0.98 -0.59 -4.64
N VAL A 281 0.29 0.54 -4.49
CA VAL A 281 -1.13 0.59 -4.11
C VAL A 281 -1.75 1.94 -4.49
N SER A 282 -3.05 1.93 -4.80
CA SER A 282 -3.80 3.17 -4.96
C SER A 282 -4.35 3.72 -3.65
N ILE A 283 -4.40 5.04 -3.51
CA ILE A 283 -5.09 5.70 -2.39
C ILE A 283 -6.62 5.41 -2.40
N ARG A 284 -7.14 4.94 -3.54
CA ARG A 284 -8.52 4.51 -3.78
C ARG A 284 -8.58 3.01 -4.12
N PRO A 285 -9.77 2.43 -4.33
CA PRO A 285 -9.89 1.07 -4.86
C PRO A 285 -9.33 0.92 -6.27
N GLY A 286 -9.64 1.84 -7.19
CA GLY A 286 -9.12 1.85 -8.56
C GLY A 286 -7.79 2.60 -8.71
N TRP A 287 -7.07 2.34 -9.80
CA TRP A 287 -5.88 3.10 -10.17
C TRP A 287 -6.24 4.40 -10.88
N PHE A 288 -7.28 4.42 -11.71
CA PHE A 288 -7.77 5.63 -12.38
C PHE A 288 -8.82 6.34 -11.53
N TYR A 289 -9.10 7.60 -11.87
CA TYR A 289 -10.09 8.37 -11.12
C TYR A 289 -11.51 7.90 -11.47
N HIS A 290 -12.25 7.57 -10.43
CA HIS A 290 -13.66 7.23 -10.50
C HIS A 290 -14.42 8.05 -9.46
N ALA A 291 -15.39 8.86 -9.89
CA ALA A 291 -16.22 9.64 -8.97
C ALA A 291 -16.98 8.74 -7.98
N ARG A 292 -17.35 7.53 -8.41
CA ARG A 292 -17.99 6.50 -7.57
C ARG A 292 -17.12 6.01 -6.41
N GLU A 293 -15.84 6.35 -6.38
CA GLU A 293 -14.88 5.97 -5.34
C GLU A 293 -14.54 7.13 -4.40
N ASP A 294 -15.17 8.31 -4.55
CA ASP A 294 -14.88 9.50 -3.72
C ASP A 294 -15.14 9.25 -2.23
N HIS A 295 -16.08 8.35 -1.89
CA HIS A 295 -16.35 7.92 -0.52
C HIS A 295 -15.45 6.76 -0.05
N GLN A 296 -14.57 6.24 -0.91
CA GLN A 296 -13.75 5.04 -0.67
C GLN A 296 -12.25 5.34 -0.61
N VAL A 297 -11.85 6.61 -0.49
CA VAL A 297 -10.45 6.99 -0.21
C VAL A 297 -10.01 6.28 1.08
N LYS A 298 -8.88 5.55 1.01
CA LYS A 298 -8.34 4.77 2.13
C LYS A 298 -8.26 5.63 3.40
N SER A 299 -8.62 5.04 4.54
CA SER A 299 -8.59 5.71 5.82
C SER A 299 -7.15 6.05 6.24
N LEU A 300 -7.01 7.03 7.14
CA LEU A 300 -5.70 7.39 7.70
C LEU A 300 -5.01 6.19 8.38
N SER A 301 -5.75 5.44 9.21
CA SER A 301 -5.19 4.27 9.91
C SER A 301 -4.70 3.20 8.96
N HIS A 302 -5.45 2.94 7.89
CA HIS A 302 -5.04 1.97 6.88
C HIS A 302 -3.79 2.42 6.13
N LEU A 303 -3.71 3.67 5.67
CA LEU A 303 -2.49 4.18 5.01
C LEU A 303 -1.26 4.17 5.92
N VAL A 304 -1.43 4.47 7.21
CA VAL A 304 -0.35 4.37 8.19
C VAL A 304 0.06 2.91 8.41
N ASP A 305 -0.89 1.97 8.51
CA ASP A 305 -0.58 0.54 8.59
C ASP A 305 0.21 0.07 7.36
N LEU A 306 -0.16 0.52 6.17
CA LEU A 306 0.57 0.22 4.93
C LEU A 306 2.01 0.74 4.96
N TYR A 307 2.28 1.94 5.52
CA TYR A 307 3.65 2.42 5.71
C TYR A 307 4.46 1.48 6.61
N TYR A 308 3.89 1.06 7.75
CA TYR A 308 4.56 0.11 8.65
C TYR A 308 4.76 -1.25 7.97
N ARG A 309 3.86 -1.68 7.08
CA ARG A 309 3.92 -2.95 6.34
C ARG A 309 4.62 -2.88 4.99
N SER A 310 5.22 -1.75 4.63
CA SER A 310 6.03 -1.57 3.43
C SER A 310 7.43 -1.07 3.82
N VAL A 311 7.56 0.23 4.10
CA VAL A 311 8.80 0.86 4.59
C VAL A 311 9.29 0.22 5.89
N GLY A 312 8.38 -0.10 6.81
CA GLY A 312 8.73 -0.83 8.04
C GLY A 312 9.01 -2.33 7.84
N HIS A 313 8.87 -2.85 6.61
CA HIS A 313 9.06 -4.24 6.21
C HIS A 313 10.10 -4.35 5.07
N ASN A 314 11.17 -3.54 5.07
CA ASN A 314 12.26 -3.61 4.10
C ASN A 314 11.82 -3.51 2.62
N ALA A 315 10.81 -2.68 2.35
CA ALA A 315 10.31 -2.40 1.00
C ALA A 315 10.09 -0.91 0.81
N ASN A 316 10.04 -0.44 -0.44
CA ASN A 316 9.58 0.91 -0.74
C ASN A 316 8.06 0.92 -0.96
N PHE A 317 7.45 2.08 -0.76
CA PHE A 317 6.01 2.29 -0.87
C PHE A 317 5.68 3.27 -2.01
N LEU A 318 4.98 2.76 -3.02
CA LEU A 318 4.52 3.49 -4.19
C LEU A 318 3.01 3.76 -4.06
N LEU A 319 2.65 5.01 -3.72
CA LEU A 319 1.25 5.40 -3.52
C LEU A 319 0.69 6.10 -4.76
N ASN A 320 -0.35 5.53 -5.37
CA ASN A 320 -1.00 6.11 -6.54
C ASN A 320 -2.02 7.21 -6.17
N PHE A 321 -1.96 8.30 -6.94
CA PHE A 321 -2.91 9.40 -6.96
C PHE A 321 -3.57 9.48 -8.35
N PRO A 322 -4.81 8.99 -8.48
CA PRO A 322 -5.55 9.19 -9.71
C PRO A 322 -5.89 10.67 -9.91
N VAL A 323 -5.79 11.14 -11.14
CA VAL A 323 -6.13 12.52 -11.50
C VAL A 323 -7.57 12.57 -12.01
N ALA A 324 -8.36 13.50 -11.46
CA ALA A 324 -9.77 13.68 -11.80
C ALA A 324 -9.96 14.31 -13.19
N LEU A 325 -11.21 14.35 -13.66
CA LEU A 325 -11.55 14.84 -15.01
C LEU A 325 -11.11 16.29 -15.28
N ASN A 326 -10.99 17.11 -14.24
CA ASN A 326 -10.49 18.47 -14.38
C ASN A 326 -8.96 18.56 -14.59
N GLY A 327 -8.21 17.46 -14.41
CA GLY A 327 -6.75 17.44 -14.50
C GLY A 327 -6.05 17.73 -13.16
N LYS A 328 -6.72 17.58 -12.02
CA LYS A 328 -6.16 17.78 -10.66
C LYS A 328 -6.31 16.54 -9.77
N ILE A 329 -5.41 16.39 -8.80
CA ILE A 329 -5.59 15.43 -7.71
C ILE A 329 -6.74 15.95 -6.83
N SER A 330 -7.67 15.07 -6.46
CA SER A 330 -8.83 15.44 -5.63
C SER A 330 -8.40 16.05 -4.28
N PRO A 331 -9.12 17.07 -3.77
CA PRO A 331 -8.86 17.61 -2.44
C PRO A 331 -8.91 16.56 -1.33
N THR A 332 -9.80 15.56 -1.43
CA THR A 332 -9.93 14.48 -0.45
C THR A 332 -8.64 13.66 -0.38
N ASP A 333 -8.09 13.29 -1.53
CA ASP A 333 -6.86 12.51 -1.67
C ASP A 333 -5.66 13.31 -1.16
N SER A 334 -5.60 14.59 -1.52
CA SER A 334 -4.55 15.51 -1.06
C SER A 334 -4.55 15.68 0.46
N ILE A 335 -5.71 15.91 1.08
CA ILE A 335 -5.83 16.06 2.53
C ILE A 335 -5.41 14.77 3.21
N ARG A 336 -5.95 13.63 2.75
CA ARG A 336 -5.64 12.32 3.33
C ARG A 336 -4.14 12.00 3.29
N ALA A 337 -3.47 12.23 2.17
CA ALA A 337 -2.05 11.95 2.04
C ALA A 337 -1.18 12.87 2.91
N ILE A 338 -1.57 14.13 3.07
CA ILE A 338 -0.87 15.07 3.98
C ILE A 338 -1.08 14.65 5.44
N GLU A 339 -2.30 14.27 5.84
CA GLU A 339 -2.58 13.73 7.18
C GLU A 339 -1.75 12.47 7.46
N TRP A 340 -1.66 11.56 6.49
CA TRP A 340 -0.85 10.36 6.56
C TRP A 340 0.61 10.69 6.81
N HIS A 341 1.21 11.56 6.00
CA HIS A 341 2.60 11.96 6.17
C HIS A 341 2.86 12.60 7.53
N GLN A 342 2.01 13.55 7.94
CA GLN A 342 2.12 14.22 9.24
C GLN A 342 2.01 13.23 10.41
N THR A 343 1.15 12.22 10.28
CA THR A 343 0.99 11.17 11.29
C THR A 343 2.26 10.35 11.43
N ILE A 344 2.84 9.86 10.32
CA ILE A 344 4.11 9.13 10.35
C ILE A 344 5.25 10.00 10.93
N GLN A 345 5.34 11.27 10.52
CA GLN A 345 6.34 12.19 11.05
C GLN A 345 6.17 12.43 12.56
N ASN A 346 4.94 12.45 13.06
CA ASN A 346 4.67 12.59 14.48
C ASN A 346 4.98 11.32 15.27
N ASP A 347 4.59 10.15 14.74
CA ASP A 347 4.87 8.84 15.33
C ASP A 347 6.38 8.61 15.53
N LEU A 348 7.18 9.04 14.54
CA LEU A 348 8.62 8.82 14.49
C LEU A 348 9.44 10.08 14.81
N LYS A 349 8.81 11.08 15.45
CA LYS A 349 9.44 12.40 15.67
C LYS A 349 10.58 12.38 16.68
N THR A 350 10.38 11.66 17.78
CA THR A 350 11.26 11.72 18.95
C THR A 350 11.88 10.36 19.19
N ASP A 351 13.09 10.17 18.69
CA ASP A 351 13.88 8.99 19.00
C ASP A 351 14.29 9.00 20.48
N LEU A 352 13.74 8.03 21.22
CA LEU A 352 13.95 7.80 22.65
C LEU A 352 15.32 7.18 22.94
N LEU A 353 16.01 6.63 21.94
CA LEU A 353 17.33 6.01 22.07
C LEU A 353 18.47 6.97 21.73
N LYS A 354 18.17 8.14 21.15
CA LYS A 354 19.17 9.14 20.78
C LYS A 354 20.04 9.54 21.96
N GLY A 355 21.35 9.30 21.83
CA GLY A 355 22.34 9.64 22.86
C GLY A 355 22.24 8.81 24.15
N THR A 356 21.44 7.74 24.17
CA THR A 356 21.42 6.78 25.29
C THR A 356 22.66 5.91 25.29
N SER A 357 23.02 5.35 26.46
CA SER A 357 24.12 4.40 26.57
C SER A 357 23.72 3.06 25.93
N VAL A 358 24.53 2.59 25.00
CA VAL A 358 24.38 1.28 24.34
C VAL A 358 25.49 0.33 24.79
N LYS A 359 25.13 -0.91 25.10
CA LYS A 359 26.08 -2.01 25.37
C LYS A 359 25.79 -3.17 24.43
N ALA A 360 26.84 -3.69 23.80
CA ALA A 360 26.75 -4.91 23.02
C ALA A 360 27.38 -6.11 23.74
N SER A 361 26.87 -7.32 23.53
CA SER A 361 27.52 -8.55 24.02
C SER A 361 28.81 -8.88 23.27
N ASN A 362 28.96 -8.39 22.04
CA ASN A 362 30.14 -8.51 21.20
C ASN A 362 30.34 -7.21 20.40
N SER A 363 31.58 -6.85 20.11
CA SER A 363 31.91 -5.75 19.20
C SER A 363 33.26 -6.02 18.58
N ARG A 364 33.34 -5.88 17.25
CA ARG A 364 34.58 -6.00 16.47
C ARG A 364 35.66 -5.00 16.92
N GLY A 365 35.24 -3.90 17.53
CA GLY A 365 36.11 -2.86 18.07
C GLY A 365 36.41 -1.74 17.05
N GLY A 366 37.35 -0.86 17.39
CA GLY A 366 37.71 0.28 16.53
C GLY A 366 36.51 1.20 16.27
N GLN A 367 36.18 1.40 14.99
CA GLN A 367 35.03 2.18 14.55
C GLN A 367 33.69 1.42 14.59
N PHE A 368 33.67 0.12 14.85
CA PHE A 368 32.47 -0.73 14.78
C PHE A 368 31.85 -1.02 16.15
N LYS A 369 31.83 -0.01 17.02
CA LYS A 369 31.36 -0.12 18.40
C LYS A 369 29.84 0.00 18.51
N ALA A 370 29.30 -0.40 19.65
CA ALA A 370 27.86 -0.41 19.91
C ALA A 370 27.21 0.98 19.84
N ASP A 371 27.95 2.06 20.10
CA ASP A 371 27.46 3.45 20.05
C ASP A 371 27.21 3.97 18.62
N LYS A 372 27.54 3.17 17.60
CA LYS A 372 27.28 3.48 16.19
C LYS A 372 25.85 3.30 15.76
N VAL A 373 25.08 2.53 16.52
CA VAL A 373 23.67 2.28 16.17
C VAL A 373 22.74 3.44 16.52
N ASN A 374 23.21 4.48 17.22
CA ASN A 374 22.38 5.62 17.61
C ASN A 374 23.13 6.96 17.54
N ASP A 375 24.14 7.06 16.68
CA ASP A 375 24.91 8.29 16.46
C ASP A 375 24.37 9.18 15.32
N GLY A 376 23.40 8.67 14.56
CA GLY A 376 22.72 9.40 13.48
C GLY A 376 23.53 9.50 12.19
N ASP A 377 24.63 8.74 12.05
CA ASP A 377 25.43 8.64 10.84
C ASP A 377 25.14 7.34 10.09
N TRP A 378 24.61 7.44 8.88
CA TRP A 378 24.19 6.29 8.08
C TRP A 378 25.35 5.37 7.66
N ASP A 379 26.54 5.95 7.46
CA ASP A 379 27.75 5.23 7.05
C ASP A 379 28.49 4.58 8.24
N SER A 380 28.09 4.91 9.46
CA SER A 380 28.60 4.30 10.68
C SER A 380 27.76 3.07 11.05
N TYR A 381 28.38 2.02 11.59
CA TYR A 381 27.64 0.83 12.03
C TYR A 381 28.36 0.05 13.11
N TRP A 382 27.58 -0.58 13.97
CA TRP A 382 28.07 -1.61 14.88
C TRP A 382 28.26 -2.91 14.10
N ALA A 383 29.39 -3.58 14.35
CA ALA A 383 29.61 -4.92 13.82
C ALA A 383 30.13 -5.89 14.88
N THR A 384 29.79 -7.16 14.70
CA THR A 384 30.35 -8.27 15.46
C THR A 384 31.62 -8.81 14.83
N ASP A 385 32.35 -9.64 15.58
CA ASP A 385 33.45 -10.45 15.06
C ASP A 385 32.95 -11.43 13.98
N ASP A 386 33.82 -11.85 13.06
CA ASP A 386 33.43 -12.58 11.83
C ASP A 386 32.60 -13.84 12.07
N ASP A 387 32.92 -14.61 13.12
CA ASP A 387 32.23 -15.87 13.45
C ASP A 387 31.00 -15.68 14.36
N VAL A 388 30.62 -14.44 14.66
CA VAL A 388 29.55 -14.11 15.62
C VAL A 388 28.29 -13.66 14.87
N THR A 389 27.36 -14.59 14.68
CA THR A 389 26.06 -14.37 14.01
C THR A 389 24.90 -14.08 14.98
N ASN A 390 25.16 -14.14 16.29
CA ASN A 390 24.21 -13.79 17.35
C ASN A 390 24.88 -12.82 18.33
N ALA A 391 24.15 -11.82 18.78
CA ALA A 391 24.60 -10.86 19.79
C ALA A 391 23.42 -10.04 20.31
N THR A 392 23.67 -9.23 21.32
CA THR A 392 22.66 -8.35 21.89
C THR A 392 23.09 -6.90 21.82
N LEU A 393 22.11 -6.01 21.67
CA LEU A 393 22.25 -4.57 21.90
C LEU A 393 21.32 -4.19 23.04
N THR A 394 21.86 -3.66 24.13
CA THR A 394 21.11 -3.19 25.29
C THR A 394 21.23 -1.68 25.41
N PHE A 395 20.11 -1.00 25.32
CA PHE A 395 19.99 0.45 25.49
C PHE A 395 19.47 0.75 26.89
N THR A 396 20.08 1.73 27.57
CA THR A 396 19.63 2.19 28.89
C THR A 396 19.01 3.57 28.76
N PHE A 397 17.72 3.68 29.05
CA PHE A 397 17.03 4.97 29.04
C PHE A 397 17.55 5.85 30.19
N ASN A 398 17.55 7.16 29.98
CA ASN A 398 17.99 8.13 31.00
C ASN A 398 17.04 8.19 32.21
N LYS A 399 15.80 7.74 32.01
CA LYS A 399 14.73 7.60 33.01
C LYS A 399 13.78 6.49 32.55
N PRO A 400 12.95 5.94 33.45
CA PRO A 400 11.79 5.14 33.05
C PRO A 400 11.03 5.81 31.89
N THR A 401 10.87 5.10 30.78
CA THR A 401 10.36 5.66 29.52
C THR A 401 9.29 4.74 28.93
N ASP A 402 8.18 5.32 28.49
CA ASP A 402 7.16 4.60 27.74
C ASP A 402 7.60 4.46 26.28
N VAL A 403 7.50 3.25 25.74
CA VAL A 403 7.94 2.91 24.38
C VAL A 403 7.00 1.88 23.77
N ASN A 404 6.73 1.99 22.47
CA ASN A 404 5.85 1.06 21.75
C ASN A 404 6.23 0.82 20.28
N ARG A 405 7.32 1.42 19.80
CA ARG A 405 7.90 1.18 18.49
C ARG A 405 9.42 1.00 18.62
N LEU A 406 9.96 0.09 17.82
CA LEU A 406 11.40 -0.07 17.65
C LEU A 406 11.72 -0.13 16.15
N MET A 407 12.65 0.70 15.71
CA MET A 407 13.15 0.71 14.34
C MET A 407 14.59 0.19 14.33
N ILE A 408 14.91 -0.69 13.37
CA ILE A 408 16.24 -1.28 13.18
C ILE A 408 16.63 -1.17 11.70
N GLN A 409 17.88 -0.82 11.41
CA GLN A 409 18.45 -0.80 10.06
C GLN A 409 19.76 -1.59 10.02
N GLU A 410 19.90 -2.43 9.00
CA GLU A 410 21.19 -3.03 8.63
C GLU A 410 21.96 -2.09 7.70
N TYR A 411 23.29 -2.14 7.77
CA TYR A 411 24.15 -1.50 6.79
C TYR A 411 24.15 -2.33 5.49
N ILE A 412 23.09 -2.16 4.70
CA ILE A 412 22.83 -2.94 3.48
C ILE A 412 23.91 -2.88 2.39
N PRO A 413 24.84 -1.90 2.29
CA PRO A 413 25.97 -2.01 1.36
C PRO A 413 26.84 -3.26 1.57
N LEU A 414 26.79 -3.86 2.77
CA LEU A 414 27.45 -5.12 3.08
C LEU A 414 26.51 -6.34 3.05
N GLY A 415 25.31 -6.19 2.48
CA GLY A 415 24.29 -7.23 2.34
C GLY A 415 23.28 -7.28 3.50
N GLN A 416 22.22 -8.06 3.30
CA GLN A 416 21.18 -8.32 4.30
C GLN A 416 21.53 -9.59 5.09
N ARG A 417 21.53 -9.52 6.42
CA ARG A 417 22.13 -10.54 7.28
C ARG A 417 21.17 -11.10 8.32
N VAL A 418 20.45 -10.26 9.07
CA VAL A 418 19.61 -10.70 10.20
C VAL A 418 18.50 -11.62 9.72
N LYS A 419 18.35 -12.78 10.37
CA LYS A 419 17.31 -13.79 10.09
C LYS A 419 16.24 -13.84 11.17
N ALA A 420 16.64 -13.62 12.42
CA ALA A 420 15.76 -13.65 13.58
C ALA A 420 16.30 -12.78 14.71
N PHE A 421 15.39 -12.11 15.42
CA PHE A 421 15.70 -11.39 16.65
C PHE A 421 14.52 -11.47 17.62
N THR A 422 14.72 -11.06 18.87
CA THR A 422 13.64 -10.80 19.83
C THR A 422 13.89 -9.47 20.53
N ILE A 423 12.84 -8.92 21.12
CA ILE A 423 12.89 -7.68 21.89
C ILE A 423 12.41 -7.97 23.31
N GLU A 424 13.14 -7.49 24.29
CA GLU A 424 12.75 -7.52 25.70
C GLU A 424 13.00 -6.16 26.35
N THR A 425 12.19 -5.83 27.34
CA THR A 425 12.34 -4.62 28.15
C THR A 425 12.60 -4.97 29.60
N GLU A 426 13.36 -4.12 30.27
CA GLU A 426 13.69 -4.28 31.68
C GLU A 426 13.01 -3.19 32.50
N LYS A 427 12.42 -3.60 33.62
CA LYS A 427 11.87 -2.72 34.64
C LYS A 427 12.23 -3.24 36.03
N ASP A 428 12.79 -2.39 36.87
CA ASP A 428 13.13 -2.71 38.28
C ASP A 428 13.97 -3.99 38.45
N GLY A 429 14.88 -4.25 37.52
CA GLY A 429 15.77 -5.40 37.45
C GLY A 429 15.20 -6.61 36.70
N GLN A 430 13.93 -6.60 36.30
CA GLN A 430 13.24 -7.72 35.68
C GLN A 430 13.09 -7.54 34.17
N TRP A 431 13.63 -8.48 33.41
CA TRP A 431 13.44 -8.55 31.95
C TRP A 431 12.14 -9.26 31.59
N THR A 432 11.39 -8.66 30.66
CA THR A 432 10.14 -9.20 30.11
C THR A 432 10.15 -9.09 28.59
N PRO A 433 9.85 -10.17 27.84
CA PRO A 433 9.68 -10.10 26.39
C PRO A 433 8.55 -9.14 26.01
N VAL A 434 8.72 -8.39 24.92
CA VAL A 434 7.60 -7.61 24.35
C VAL A 434 6.80 -8.49 23.40
N GLU A 435 5.49 -8.30 23.37
CA GLU A 435 4.62 -8.93 22.39
C GLU A 435 4.55 -8.06 21.12
N ALA A 436 5.35 -8.44 20.12
CA ALA A 436 5.37 -7.77 18.83
C ALA A 436 4.11 -8.08 18.02
N ALA A 437 3.62 -7.07 17.28
CA ALA A 437 2.46 -7.21 16.40
C ALA A 437 2.72 -8.10 15.17
N ASP A 438 4.00 -8.21 14.78
CA ASP A 438 4.49 -8.95 13.61
C ASP A 438 5.67 -9.85 14.03
N SER A 439 6.03 -10.85 13.23
CA SER A 439 7.19 -11.69 13.55
C SER A 439 8.51 -10.89 13.47
N THR A 440 9.46 -11.25 14.33
CA THR A 440 10.77 -10.58 14.47
C THR A 440 11.87 -11.36 13.73
N THR A 441 11.80 -11.37 12.40
CA THR A 441 12.72 -12.11 11.52
C THR A 441 13.78 -11.21 10.87
N THR A 442 13.59 -10.83 9.61
CA THR A 442 14.53 -10.03 8.82
C THR A 442 14.53 -8.56 9.22
N VAL A 443 15.64 -7.86 8.97
CA VAL A 443 15.72 -6.40 9.13
C VAL A 443 15.87 -5.68 7.79
N GLY A 444 16.98 -5.87 7.08
CA GLY A 444 17.28 -5.19 5.82
C GLY A 444 17.47 -3.68 5.98
N TYR A 445 17.01 -2.92 4.98
CA TYR A 445 17.13 -1.46 4.97
C TYR A 445 16.45 -0.81 6.18
N LYS A 446 15.24 -1.26 6.51
CA LYS A 446 14.47 -0.75 7.64
C LYS A 446 13.42 -1.76 8.10
N ARG A 447 13.40 -2.03 9.39
CA ARG A 447 12.37 -2.79 10.10
C ARG A 447 11.77 -1.93 11.19
N ILE A 448 10.46 -1.74 11.19
CA ILE A 448 9.75 -1.06 12.29
C ILE A 448 8.82 -2.06 12.96
N VAL A 449 9.11 -2.39 14.21
CA VAL A 449 8.32 -3.31 15.02
C VAL A 449 7.38 -2.52 15.92
N ARG A 450 6.09 -2.86 15.87
CA ARG A 450 5.05 -2.30 16.75
C ARG A 450 4.75 -3.29 17.87
N PHE A 451 4.53 -2.78 19.08
CA PHE A 451 4.12 -3.57 20.24
C PHE A 451 3.29 -2.71 21.19
N GLN A 452 2.66 -3.34 22.18
CA GLN A 452 1.92 -2.64 23.23
C GLN A 452 2.85 -1.74 24.04
N THR A 453 2.36 -0.57 24.48
CA THR A 453 3.18 0.35 25.26
C THR A 453 3.65 -0.25 26.56
N VAL A 454 4.97 -0.20 26.78
CA VAL A 454 5.62 -0.64 28.01
C VAL A 454 6.42 0.50 28.62
N ASN A 455 6.40 0.61 29.94
CA ASN A 455 7.30 1.49 30.69
C ASN A 455 8.58 0.72 31.02
N ALA A 456 9.73 1.20 30.56
CA ALA A 456 10.99 0.47 30.66
C ALA A 456 12.15 1.35 31.10
N ASP A 457 13.10 0.76 31.83
CA ASP A 457 14.39 1.35 32.18
C ASP A 457 15.46 0.98 31.14
N LYS A 458 15.32 -0.20 30.50
CA LYS A 458 16.15 -0.64 29.37
C LYS A 458 15.32 -1.36 28.31
N ILE A 459 15.83 -1.33 27.08
CA ILE A 459 15.35 -2.18 25.99
C ILE A 459 16.53 -2.96 25.42
N ARG A 460 16.33 -4.24 25.11
CA ARG A 460 17.34 -5.11 24.50
C ARG A 460 16.80 -5.77 23.25
N ILE A 461 17.63 -5.75 22.22
CA ILE A 461 17.47 -6.55 21.00
C ILE A 461 18.39 -7.76 21.13
N ASN A 462 17.84 -8.96 21.01
CA ASN A 462 18.59 -10.20 20.95
C ASN A 462 18.58 -10.69 19.50
N PHE A 463 19.66 -10.47 18.76
CA PHE A 463 19.83 -11.07 17.43
C PHE A 463 20.15 -12.54 17.61
N LEU A 464 19.26 -13.40 17.12
CA LEU A 464 19.30 -14.85 17.34
C LEU A 464 20.06 -15.59 16.24
N ASP A 465 19.94 -15.11 15.00
CA ASP A 465 20.61 -15.71 13.84
C ASP A 465 20.82 -14.68 12.71
N ALA A 466 21.88 -14.87 11.94
CA ALA A 466 22.26 -14.02 10.81
C ALA A 466 23.09 -14.79 9.77
N ARG A 467 23.09 -14.33 8.51
CA ARG A 467 23.87 -14.90 7.39
C ARG A 467 25.39 -14.63 7.49
N GLY A 468 25.81 -13.83 8.46
CA GLY A 468 27.20 -13.44 8.71
C GLY A 468 27.28 -12.53 9.95
N PRO A 469 28.44 -11.88 10.21
CA PRO A 469 28.56 -10.96 11.34
C PRO A 469 27.56 -9.81 11.19
N LEU A 470 26.90 -9.42 12.29
CA LEU A 470 25.89 -8.38 12.30
C LEU A 470 26.50 -7.05 11.86
N CYS A 471 25.74 -6.25 11.12
CA CYS A 471 26.11 -4.91 10.67
C CYS A 471 24.89 -4.00 10.82
N ILE A 472 24.71 -3.39 11.99
CA ILE A 472 23.54 -2.55 12.29
C ILE A 472 23.99 -1.10 12.29
N ASN A 473 23.42 -0.27 11.41
CA ASN A 473 23.78 1.14 11.33
C ASN A 473 22.83 2.06 12.11
N ASN A 474 21.60 1.62 12.38
CA ASN A 474 20.68 2.46 13.13
C ASN A 474 19.67 1.64 13.96
N VAL A 475 19.39 2.12 15.17
CA VAL A 475 18.35 1.63 16.06
C VAL A 475 17.72 2.83 16.77
N GLU A 476 16.42 2.98 16.57
CA GLU A 476 15.63 4.07 17.16
C GLU A 476 14.42 3.47 17.88
N ALA A 477 13.90 4.16 18.89
CA ALA A 477 12.66 3.75 19.54
C ALA A 477 11.72 4.93 19.74
N PHE A 478 10.41 4.67 19.68
CA PHE A 478 9.41 5.71 19.72
C PHE A 478 8.22 5.36 20.61
N LEU A 479 7.50 6.41 20.98
CA LEU A 479 6.19 6.34 21.60
C LEU A 479 5.20 7.03 20.66
N ALA A 480 4.44 6.22 19.92
CA ALA A 480 3.40 6.68 19.01
C ALA A 480 2.00 6.44 19.62
N PRO A 481 1.06 7.38 19.51
CA PRO A 481 -0.33 7.11 19.89
C PRO A 481 -0.94 6.04 18.97
N ALA A 482 -1.90 5.27 19.49
CA ALA A 482 -2.69 4.39 18.63
C ALA A 482 -3.56 5.23 17.68
N LEU A 483 -3.75 4.73 16.46
CA LEU A 483 -4.63 5.37 15.50
C LEU A 483 -6.07 4.97 15.75
N LEU A 484 -6.71 5.82 16.54
CA LEU A 484 -8.09 5.65 16.97
C LEU A 484 -9.06 5.98 15.84
N THR A 485 -9.42 4.96 15.07
CA THR A 485 -10.50 5.04 14.07
C THR A 485 -11.76 4.35 14.55
N GLU A 486 -12.90 4.77 13.99
CA GLU A 486 -14.18 4.10 14.19
C GLU A 486 -14.04 2.61 13.85
N PRO A 487 -14.39 1.70 14.77
CA PRO A 487 -14.35 0.28 14.49
C PRO A 487 -15.35 -0.11 13.38
N ALA A 488 -14.95 -0.97 12.46
CA ALA A 488 -15.87 -1.57 11.52
C ALA A 488 -16.68 -2.67 12.21
N ILE A 489 -18.01 -2.55 12.23
CA ILE A 489 -18.92 -3.54 12.82
C ILE A 489 -19.67 -4.25 11.69
N ARG A 490 -19.53 -5.57 11.62
CA ARG A 490 -20.20 -6.42 10.63
C ARG A 490 -20.95 -7.55 11.31
N ARG A 491 -22.15 -7.86 10.81
CA ARG A 491 -22.86 -9.12 11.11
C ARG A 491 -22.87 -9.98 9.85
N ASP A 492 -22.33 -11.19 9.94
CA ASP A 492 -22.31 -12.11 8.80
C ASP A 492 -23.64 -12.86 8.59
N SER A 493 -23.72 -13.69 7.56
CA SER A 493 -24.90 -14.48 7.23
C SER A 493 -25.24 -15.58 8.24
N LYS A 494 -24.32 -15.88 9.16
CA LYS A 494 -24.52 -16.76 10.32
C LYS A 494 -24.85 -15.98 11.59
N ASN A 495 -25.07 -14.68 11.48
CA ASN A 495 -25.32 -13.74 12.58
C ASN A 495 -24.14 -13.58 13.55
N ILE A 496 -22.92 -13.80 13.10
CA ILE A 496 -21.72 -13.55 13.90
C ILE A 496 -21.30 -12.10 13.73
N ILE A 497 -21.15 -11.41 14.85
CA ILE A 497 -20.61 -10.06 14.91
C ILE A 497 -19.10 -10.14 14.91
N THR A 498 -18.51 -9.39 13.99
CA THR A 498 -17.08 -9.12 13.95
C THR A 498 -16.87 -7.61 14.06
N ILE A 499 -16.03 -7.20 15.00
CA ILE A 499 -15.60 -5.81 15.18
C ILE A 499 -14.12 -5.73 14.85
N GLN A 500 -13.73 -4.80 13.99
CA GLN A 500 -12.37 -4.67 13.48
C GLN A 500 -11.87 -3.23 13.58
N VAL A 501 -10.58 -3.08 13.83
CA VAL A 501 -9.82 -1.83 13.72
C VAL A 501 -8.48 -2.18 13.09
N GLU A 502 -7.95 -1.28 12.26
CA GLU A 502 -6.67 -1.48 11.57
C GLU A 502 -5.50 -1.50 12.56
N ASP A 503 -5.52 -0.64 13.58
CA ASP A 503 -4.45 -0.59 14.59
C ASP A 503 -4.66 -1.64 15.69
N LYS A 504 -3.93 -2.75 15.57
CA LYS A 504 -3.89 -3.85 16.55
C LYS A 504 -3.40 -3.44 17.94
N ASN A 505 -2.81 -2.25 18.11
CA ASN A 505 -2.39 -1.78 19.43
C ASN A 505 -3.54 -1.18 20.25
N SER A 506 -4.68 -0.89 19.64
CA SER A 506 -5.84 -0.35 20.34
C SER A 506 -6.73 -1.44 20.96
N GLU A 507 -7.34 -1.14 22.11
CA GLU A 507 -8.34 -1.99 22.72
C GLU A 507 -9.72 -1.72 22.11
N LEU A 508 -10.49 -2.76 21.79
CA LEU A 508 -11.85 -2.61 21.30
C LEU A 508 -12.84 -2.76 22.46
N HIS A 509 -13.71 -1.78 22.66
CA HIS A 509 -14.80 -1.82 23.64
C HIS A 509 -16.14 -1.65 22.94
N TYR A 510 -17.17 -2.36 23.41
CA TYR A 510 -18.47 -2.37 22.75
C TYR A 510 -19.64 -2.51 23.71
N THR A 511 -20.83 -2.18 23.20
CA THR A 511 -22.13 -2.38 23.85
C THR A 511 -23.11 -2.97 22.84
N THR A 512 -24.10 -3.71 23.33
CA THR A 512 -25.14 -4.36 22.48
C THR A 512 -26.55 -3.90 22.81
N ASP A 513 -26.69 -3.04 23.82
CA ASP A 513 -27.95 -2.45 24.31
C ASP A 513 -28.17 -1.02 23.78
N GLY A 514 -27.27 -0.52 22.94
CA GLY A 514 -27.31 0.84 22.37
C GLY A 514 -26.74 1.94 23.26
N SER A 515 -26.26 1.63 24.48
CA SER A 515 -25.55 2.59 25.32
C SER A 515 -24.20 2.99 24.72
N GLU A 516 -23.70 4.19 25.01
CA GLU A 516 -22.38 4.62 24.52
C GLU A 516 -21.26 3.80 25.19
N PRO A 517 -20.36 3.17 24.42
CA PRO A 517 -19.25 2.40 24.98
C PRO A 517 -18.20 3.33 25.61
N THR A 518 -17.55 2.84 26.67
CA THR A 518 -16.46 3.52 27.38
C THR A 518 -15.32 2.55 27.62
N LYS A 519 -14.19 3.01 28.18
CA LYS A 519 -13.08 2.13 28.59
C LYS A 519 -13.47 1.06 29.63
N ASP A 520 -14.59 1.27 30.33
CA ASP A 520 -15.12 0.33 31.32
C ASP A 520 -16.15 -0.64 30.71
N SER A 521 -16.55 -0.45 29.45
CA SER A 521 -17.43 -1.37 28.73
C SER A 521 -16.71 -2.69 28.40
N PRO A 522 -17.45 -3.79 28.14
CA PRO A 522 -16.86 -5.06 27.75
C PRO A 522 -15.85 -4.93 26.61
N ARG A 523 -14.68 -5.55 26.77
CA ARG A 523 -13.66 -5.64 25.72
C ARG A 523 -14.09 -6.69 24.68
N TYR A 524 -13.97 -6.34 23.40
CA TYR A 524 -14.10 -7.28 22.31
C TYR A 524 -12.79 -8.06 22.14
N THR A 525 -12.86 -9.37 22.31
CA THR A 525 -11.71 -10.29 22.19
C THR A 525 -11.89 -11.32 21.09
N GLU A 526 -13.14 -11.67 20.77
CA GLU A 526 -13.48 -12.66 19.74
C GLU A 526 -14.88 -12.37 19.16
N PRO A 527 -15.16 -12.84 17.93
CA PRO A 527 -16.48 -12.74 17.34
C PRO A 527 -17.56 -13.42 18.19
N PHE A 528 -18.77 -12.87 18.21
CA PHE A 528 -19.88 -13.40 19.01
C PHE A 528 -21.19 -13.46 18.23
N ALA A 529 -22.07 -14.39 18.59
CA ALA A 529 -23.38 -14.52 17.95
C ALA A 529 -24.34 -13.42 18.40
N PHE A 530 -25.01 -12.77 17.44
CA PHE A 530 -26.04 -11.75 17.67
C PHE A 530 -27.21 -11.90 16.68
N ALA A 531 -28.00 -12.95 16.88
CA ALA A 531 -29.18 -13.27 16.08
C ALA A 531 -30.44 -12.56 16.60
N GLN A 532 -30.41 -11.23 16.73
CA GLN A 532 -31.56 -10.42 17.12
C GLN A 532 -31.48 -8.99 16.58
N LYS A 533 -32.59 -8.25 16.67
CA LYS A 533 -32.63 -6.79 16.43
C LYS A 533 -31.93 -6.07 17.59
N GLY A 534 -31.12 -5.06 17.30
CA GLY A 534 -30.41 -4.29 18.31
C GLY A 534 -29.43 -3.29 17.70
N THR A 535 -28.80 -2.49 18.57
CA THR A 535 -27.77 -1.54 18.17
C THR A 535 -26.46 -1.95 18.82
N ILE A 536 -25.44 -2.17 18.00
CA ILE A 536 -24.08 -2.40 18.48
C ILE A 536 -23.32 -1.09 18.32
N LYS A 537 -22.68 -0.66 19.41
CA LYS A 537 -21.76 0.49 19.39
C LYS A 537 -20.37 0.04 19.79
N ALA A 538 -19.34 0.59 19.16
CA ALA A 538 -17.96 0.24 19.46
C ALA A 538 -17.02 1.43 19.36
N ILE A 539 -15.97 1.40 20.18
CA ILE A 539 -14.82 2.31 20.12
C ILE A 539 -13.53 1.51 20.10
N SER A 540 -12.50 2.05 19.44
CA SER A 540 -11.12 1.71 19.75
C SER A 540 -10.63 2.65 20.85
N TYR A 541 -9.76 2.15 21.73
CA TYR A 541 -9.27 2.85 22.90
C TYR A 541 -7.76 2.70 23.06
N ASP A 542 -7.08 3.81 23.31
CA ASP A 542 -5.66 3.89 23.60
C ASP A 542 -5.48 4.11 25.10
N ARG A 543 -5.02 3.07 25.79
CA ARG A 543 -4.79 3.11 27.23
C ARG A 543 -3.63 4.02 27.64
N THR A 544 -2.64 4.20 26.78
CA THR A 544 -1.46 5.02 27.07
C THR A 544 -1.82 6.50 27.09
N PHE A 545 -2.64 6.94 26.14
CA PHE A 545 -3.03 8.34 26.01
C PHE A 545 -4.42 8.66 26.57
N ASP A 546 -5.14 7.68 27.10
CA ASP A 546 -6.53 7.77 27.62
C ASP A 546 -7.47 8.43 26.61
N LYS A 547 -7.44 7.93 25.37
CA LYS A 547 -8.25 8.44 24.25
C LYS A 547 -9.07 7.33 23.61
N ALA A 548 -10.26 7.68 23.12
CA ALA A 548 -11.13 6.79 22.35
C ALA A 548 -11.38 7.35 20.94
N SER A 549 -11.65 6.46 19.99
CA SER A 549 -12.15 6.83 18.67
C SER A 549 -13.55 7.44 18.75
N PRO A 550 -14.05 8.06 17.67
CA PRO A 550 -15.49 8.23 17.53
C PRO A 550 -16.22 6.89 17.64
N VAL A 551 -17.48 6.94 18.05
CA VAL A 551 -18.30 5.76 18.29
C VAL A 551 -18.84 5.25 16.96
N SER A 552 -18.46 4.03 16.58
CA SER A 552 -19.09 3.32 15.48
C SER A 552 -20.45 2.80 15.93
N VAL A 553 -21.46 2.98 15.10
CA VAL A 553 -22.84 2.57 15.38
C VAL A 553 -23.31 1.66 14.26
N LYS A 554 -23.73 0.43 14.61
CA LYS A 554 -24.39 -0.49 13.68
C LYS A 554 -25.77 -0.84 14.20
N GLU A 555 -26.78 -0.34 13.49
CA GLU A 555 -28.16 -0.77 13.66
C GLU A 555 -28.37 -2.10 12.93
N LEU A 556 -28.80 -3.11 13.68
CA LEU A 556 -29.11 -4.43 13.17
C LEU A 556 -30.60 -4.69 13.32
N ASP A 557 -31.23 -5.01 12.21
CA ASP A 557 -32.62 -5.48 12.20
C ASP A 557 -32.66 -7.02 12.30
N ILE A 558 -33.71 -7.64 11.77
CA ILE A 558 -33.89 -9.09 11.84
C ILE A 558 -32.65 -9.88 11.37
N PRO A 559 -32.36 -11.03 11.99
CA PRO A 559 -31.21 -11.87 11.67
C PRO A 559 -31.13 -12.28 10.20
N ALA A 560 -29.93 -12.47 9.67
CA ALA A 560 -29.70 -13.02 8.33
C ALA A 560 -30.36 -14.41 8.15
N SER A 561 -30.43 -15.19 9.23
CA SER A 561 -31.12 -16.48 9.28
C SER A 561 -32.64 -16.41 9.10
N ASP A 562 -33.24 -15.22 9.25
CA ASP A 562 -34.68 -15.03 9.11
C ASP A 562 -35.08 -14.80 7.65
N TYR A 563 -34.11 -14.63 6.74
CA TYR A 563 -34.35 -14.47 5.31
C TYR A 563 -34.17 -15.80 4.57
N THR A 564 -35.22 -16.24 3.87
CA THR A 564 -35.14 -17.37 2.93
C THR A 564 -35.38 -16.86 1.50
N VAL A 565 -34.36 -16.90 0.65
CA VAL A 565 -34.51 -16.53 -0.77
C VAL A 565 -35.30 -17.60 -1.52
N ILE A 566 -36.52 -17.26 -1.93
CA ILE A 566 -37.42 -18.13 -2.71
C ILE A 566 -37.09 -18.07 -4.20
N SER A 567 -36.72 -16.88 -4.69
CA SER A 567 -36.30 -16.66 -6.08
C SER A 567 -35.26 -15.54 -6.12
N PRO A 568 -34.17 -15.69 -6.87
CA PRO A 568 -33.73 -16.89 -7.57
C PRO A 568 -33.27 -17.98 -6.60
N LYS A 569 -33.51 -19.26 -6.93
CA LYS A 569 -32.95 -20.39 -6.18
C LYS A 569 -31.47 -20.53 -6.52
N ASN A 570 -30.63 -19.87 -5.73
CA ASN A 570 -29.18 -19.91 -5.88
C ASN A 570 -28.54 -19.79 -4.50
N GLU A 571 -27.68 -20.74 -4.13
CA GLU A 571 -26.99 -20.73 -2.83
C GLU A 571 -26.12 -19.48 -2.65
N LYS A 572 -25.62 -18.90 -3.75
CA LYS A 572 -24.84 -17.65 -3.73
C LYS A 572 -25.68 -16.40 -3.37
N ALA A 573 -27.01 -16.49 -3.39
CA ALA A 573 -27.88 -15.38 -3.01
C ALA A 573 -27.72 -15.01 -1.52
N ILE A 574 -27.14 -15.90 -0.70
CA ILE A 574 -26.82 -15.61 0.70
C ILE A 574 -25.82 -14.45 0.86
N ALA A 575 -25.03 -14.14 -0.17
CA ALA A 575 -24.08 -13.03 -0.16
C ALA A 575 -24.77 -11.67 0.08
N MET A 576 -26.06 -11.53 -0.26
CA MET A 576 -26.83 -10.29 -0.01
C MET A 576 -27.11 -10.03 1.48
N PHE A 577 -26.77 -10.96 2.37
CA PHE A 577 -27.06 -10.88 3.81
C PHE A 577 -25.81 -11.16 4.65
N ASP A 578 -24.61 -11.08 4.05
CA ASP A 578 -23.38 -11.43 4.75
C ASP A 578 -22.70 -10.23 5.40
N GLY A 579 -23.32 -9.05 5.36
CA GLY A 579 -22.82 -7.81 5.94
C GLY A 579 -21.64 -7.20 5.19
N ASN A 580 -21.39 -7.57 3.94
CA ASN A 580 -20.25 -7.09 3.14
C ASN A 580 -20.66 -6.66 1.73
N GLY A 581 -20.67 -5.34 1.49
CA GLY A 581 -20.98 -4.77 0.18
C GLY A 581 -19.98 -5.11 -0.96
N TYR A 582 -18.82 -5.69 -0.63
CA TYR A 582 -17.85 -6.18 -1.63
C TYR A 582 -18.18 -7.59 -2.13
N THR A 583 -19.07 -8.33 -1.46
CA THR A 583 -19.60 -9.63 -1.91
C THR A 583 -20.95 -9.42 -2.59
N THR A 584 -20.94 -9.24 -3.92
CA THR A 584 -22.17 -8.92 -4.68
C THR A 584 -22.82 -10.16 -5.29
N PHE A 585 -24.15 -10.27 -5.11
CA PHE A 585 -24.99 -11.19 -5.88
C PHE A 585 -25.64 -10.47 -7.06
N TYR A 586 -25.42 -10.97 -8.28
CA TYR A 586 -26.07 -10.47 -9.49
C TYR A 586 -27.35 -11.25 -9.80
N LEU A 587 -28.45 -10.53 -10.00
CA LEU A 587 -29.76 -11.10 -10.34
C LEU A 587 -29.74 -11.77 -11.72
N PRO A 588 -30.55 -12.82 -11.96
CA PRO A 588 -30.56 -13.52 -13.23
C PRO A 588 -30.95 -12.61 -14.39
N LYS A 589 -30.30 -12.80 -15.54
CA LYS A 589 -30.66 -12.10 -16.79
C LYS A 589 -32.14 -12.30 -17.12
N GLY A 590 -32.83 -11.21 -17.47
CA GLY A 590 -34.25 -11.21 -17.80
C GLY A 590 -35.21 -11.31 -16.61
N LYS A 591 -34.73 -11.47 -15.37
CA LYS A 591 -35.55 -11.48 -14.17
C LYS A 591 -34.86 -10.70 -13.03
N GLN A 592 -35.05 -9.38 -13.03
CA GLN A 592 -34.41 -8.44 -12.11
C GLN A 592 -35.21 -8.28 -10.81
N GLU A 593 -35.51 -9.40 -10.15
CA GLU A 593 -36.21 -9.39 -8.87
C GLU A 593 -35.71 -10.49 -7.92
N ILE A 594 -35.87 -10.23 -6.62
CA ILE A 594 -35.71 -11.22 -5.55
C ILE A 594 -37.04 -11.39 -4.82
N GLU A 595 -37.36 -12.64 -4.50
CA GLU A 595 -38.44 -13.00 -3.58
C GLU A 595 -37.83 -13.61 -2.33
N ILE A 596 -38.18 -13.04 -1.17
CA ILE A 596 -37.69 -13.47 0.13
C ILE A 596 -38.89 -13.82 1.01
N GLN A 597 -38.80 -14.95 1.69
CA GLN A 597 -39.71 -15.35 2.74
C GLN A 597 -39.02 -15.12 4.09
N LEU A 598 -39.67 -14.33 4.95
CA LEU A 598 -39.28 -14.14 6.33
C LEU A 598 -39.73 -15.33 7.18
N ALA A 599 -38.99 -15.62 8.25
CA ALA A 599 -39.30 -16.73 9.17
C ALA A 599 -40.68 -16.59 9.86
N LYS A 600 -41.20 -15.36 9.99
CA LYS A 600 -42.52 -15.06 10.55
C LYS A 600 -43.05 -13.73 10.00
N GLU A 601 -44.34 -13.51 10.22
CA GLU A 601 -45.01 -12.24 9.91
C GLU A 601 -44.52 -11.11 10.83
N LEU A 602 -44.08 -10.00 10.23
CA LEU A 602 -43.45 -8.88 10.91
C LEU A 602 -44.03 -7.52 10.45
N PRO A 603 -44.00 -6.47 11.30
CA PRO A 603 -44.31 -5.11 10.89
C PRO A 603 -43.11 -4.53 10.13
N ILE A 604 -43.14 -4.59 8.80
CA ILE A 604 -42.06 -4.08 7.94
C ILE A 604 -42.29 -2.59 7.72
N ALA A 605 -41.31 -1.75 8.07
CA ALA A 605 -41.35 -0.29 7.98
C ALA A 605 -40.33 0.30 6.98
N GLY A 606 -39.52 -0.54 6.32
CA GLY A 606 -38.54 -0.08 5.34
C GLY A 606 -37.64 -1.19 4.83
N PHE A 607 -36.64 -0.80 4.05
CA PHE A 607 -35.54 -1.66 3.61
C PHE A 607 -34.27 -0.87 3.33
N ARG A 608 -33.14 -1.56 3.29
CA ARG A 608 -31.82 -1.03 2.91
C ARG A 608 -31.26 -1.81 1.72
N TYR A 609 -30.60 -1.09 0.82
CA TYR A 609 -29.90 -1.64 -0.34
C TYR A 609 -28.47 -1.08 -0.38
N VAL A 610 -27.46 -1.95 -0.38
CA VAL A 610 -26.07 -1.56 -0.63
C VAL A 610 -25.68 -2.02 -2.03
N PRO A 611 -25.29 -1.10 -2.93
CA PRO A 611 -24.75 -1.45 -4.24
C PRO A 611 -23.41 -2.19 -4.13
N ASN A 612 -22.97 -2.83 -5.21
CA ASN A 612 -21.63 -3.39 -5.31
C ASN A 612 -20.56 -2.33 -4.97
N GLN A 613 -19.70 -2.61 -4.00
CA GLN A 613 -18.62 -1.70 -3.56
C GLN A 613 -17.26 -1.98 -4.24
N GLY A 614 -17.16 -3.01 -5.08
CA GLY A 614 -15.90 -3.42 -5.71
C GLY A 614 -15.34 -2.41 -6.72
N ARG A 615 -14.04 -2.56 -7.04
CA ARG A 615 -13.31 -1.73 -8.02
C ARG A 615 -14.02 -1.65 -9.38
N ASP A 616 -14.38 -2.81 -9.95
CA ASP A 616 -15.14 -2.91 -11.21
C ASP A 616 -16.67 -2.94 -10.99
N ALA A 617 -17.16 -2.18 -10.01
CA ALA A 617 -18.57 -2.20 -9.64
C ALA A 617 -19.47 -1.79 -10.81
N GLY A 618 -20.53 -2.59 -11.00
CA GLY A 618 -21.58 -2.33 -11.97
C GLY A 618 -22.90 -2.95 -11.52
N GLY A 619 -23.95 -2.79 -12.34
CA GLY A 619 -25.28 -3.32 -12.06
C GLY A 619 -26.03 -2.58 -10.96
N HIS A 620 -25.69 -1.32 -10.68
CA HIS A 620 -26.38 -0.54 -9.66
C HIS A 620 -27.86 -0.35 -10.00
N ILE A 621 -28.74 -0.61 -9.04
CA ILE A 621 -30.18 -0.41 -9.20
C ILE A 621 -30.44 1.09 -9.12
N SER A 622 -31.07 1.67 -10.15
CA SER A 622 -31.46 3.09 -10.16
C SER A 622 -32.94 3.28 -9.86
N ASN A 623 -33.81 2.37 -10.30
CA ASN A 623 -35.23 2.40 -9.98
C ASN A 623 -35.68 1.06 -9.40
N TYR A 624 -36.61 1.11 -8.45
CA TYR A 624 -37.06 -0.07 -7.73
C TYR A 624 -38.56 -0.09 -7.48
N GLN A 625 -39.07 -1.28 -7.20
CA GLN A 625 -40.37 -1.52 -6.57
C GLN A 625 -40.22 -2.55 -5.45
N LEU A 626 -40.92 -2.35 -4.34
CA LEU A 626 -40.99 -3.27 -3.22
C LEU A 626 -42.44 -3.71 -2.98
N PHE A 627 -42.64 -5.01 -2.86
CA PHE A 627 -43.92 -5.62 -2.53
C PHE A 627 -43.82 -6.39 -1.23
N VAL A 628 -44.88 -6.33 -0.41
CA VAL A 628 -45.08 -7.15 0.78
C VAL A 628 -46.38 -7.92 0.59
N ASN A 629 -46.35 -9.25 0.71
CA ASN A 629 -47.48 -10.16 0.48
C ASN A 629 -48.24 -9.84 -0.83
N ASN A 630 -47.48 -9.64 -1.91
CA ASN A 630 -47.94 -9.28 -3.27
C ASN A 630 -48.58 -7.89 -3.41
N LYS A 631 -48.64 -7.06 -2.36
CA LYS A 631 -49.06 -5.67 -2.43
C LYS A 631 -47.86 -4.75 -2.63
N LYS A 632 -47.89 -3.87 -3.63
CA LYS A 632 -46.84 -2.85 -3.83
C LYS A 632 -46.89 -1.85 -2.68
N ILE A 633 -45.80 -1.70 -1.94
CA ILE A 633 -45.71 -0.80 -0.77
C ILE A 633 -44.83 0.41 -1.06
N ALA A 634 -43.77 0.23 -1.86
CA ALA A 634 -42.87 1.33 -2.24
C ALA A 634 -42.45 1.21 -3.70
N GLU A 635 -42.21 2.35 -4.33
CA GLU A 635 -41.54 2.48 -5.62
C GLU A 635 -40.79 3.81 -5.67
N GLY A 636 -39.66 3.85 -6.36
CA GLY A 636 -38.86 5.07 -6.41
C GLY A 636 -37.58 4.95 -7.21
N GLU A 637 -36.73 5.94 -7.00
CA GLU A 637 -35.42 6.07 -7.62
C GLU A 637 -34.35 6.26 -6.54
N PHE A 638 -33.20 5.61 -6.71
CA PHE A 638 -31.98 5.91 -5.98
C PHE A 638 -31.20 6.97 -6.74
N SER A 639 -31.51 8.25 -6.46
CA SER A 639 -30.91 9.37 -7.17
C SER A 639 -29.38 9.42 -6.97
N ASN A 640 -28.66 9.70 -8.06
CA ASN A 640 -27.19 9.79 -8.09
C ASN A 640 -26.42 8.49 -7.75
N ILE A 641 -27.07 7.32 -7.77
CA ILE A 641 -26.43 6.04 -7.38
C ILE A 641 -25.23 5.65 -8.26
N LYS A 642 -25.17 6.13 -9.51
CA LYS A 642 -24.02 5.91 -10.41
C LYS A 642 -22.73 6.53 -9.87
N HIS A 643 -22.83 7.75 -9.34
CA HIS A 643 -21.67 8.51 -8.87
C HIS A 643 -21.47 8.42 -7.36
N ASN A 644 -22.48 7.98 -6.61
CA ASN A 644 -22.41 7.82 -5.16
C ASN A 644 -23.08 6.49 -4.73
N PRO A 645 -22.46 5.33 -4.99
CA PRO A 645 -23.06 4.03 -4.74
C PRO A 645 -22.98 3.63 -3.25
N ILE A 646 -23.48 4.46 -2.34
CA ILE A 646 -23.54 4.18 -0.89
C ILE A 646 -24.84 3.45 -0.51
N GLU A 647 -24.94 2.96 0.73
CA GLU A 647 -26.17 2.36 1.27
C GLU A 647 -27.38 3.30 1.08
N GLN A 648 -28.47 2.73 0.58
CA GLN A 648 -29.73 3.42 0.35
C GLN A 648 -30.77 2.91 1.35
N GLU A 649 -31.31 3.81 2.17
CA GLU A 649 -32.37 3.49 3.14
C GLU A 649 -33.71 4.07 2.67
N ILE A 650 -34.74 3.21 2.62
CA ILE A 650 -36.11 3.60 2.28
C ILE A 650 -37.05 3.24 3.43
N ARG A 651 -37.81 4.22 3.92
CA ARG A 651 -38.84 4.03 4.95
C ARG A 651 -40.24 4.27 4.42
N PHE A 652 -41.21 3.54 4.95
CA PHE A 652 -42.64 3.66 4.66
C PHE A 652 -43.48 3.31 5.89
N PRO A 653 -44.77 3.70 5.94
CA PRO A 653 -45.65 3.29 7.03
C PRO A 653 -45.69 1.77 7.19
N ALA A 654 -45.61 1.26 8.42
CA ALA A 654 -45.42 -0.17 8.64
C ALA A 654 -46.56 -1.03 8.07
N VAL A 655 -46.18 -2.13 7.43
CA VAL A 655 -47.09 -3.10 6.85
C VAL A 655 -46.73 -4.48 7.37
N LYS A 656 -47.75 -5.19 7.88
CA LYS A 656 -47.59 -6.55 8.35
C LYS A 656 -47.42 -7.52 7.18
N GLY A 657 -46.37 -8.33 7.19
CA GLY A 657 -46.17 -9.37 6.19
C GLY A 657 -44.91 -10.20 6.41
N ASP A 658 -44.75 -11.23 5.59
CA ASP A 658 -43.69 -12.23 5.67
C ASP A 658 -43.09 -12.57 4.30
N LYS A 659 -43.77 -12.23 3.19
CA LYS A 659 -43.23 -12.39 1.84
C LYS A 659 -42.86 -11.04 1.24
N ILE A 660 -41.58 -10.86 0.92
CA ILE A 660 -41.03 -9.66 0.27
C ILE A 660 -40.70 -9.98 -1.18
N ARG A 661 -41.02 -9.06 -2.09
CA ARG A 661 -40.51 -9.07 -3.46
C ARG A 661 -39.91 -7.71 -3.80
N PHE A 662 -38.62 -7.68 -4.06
CA PHE A 662 -37.89 -6.48 -4.46
C PHE A 662 -37.51 -6.59 -5.93
N VAL A 663 -37.89 -5.58 -6.72
CA VAL A 663 -37.76 -5.56 -8.18
C VAL A 663 -36.91 -4.37 -8.57
N ALA A 664 -35.81 -4.61 -9.27
CA ALA A 664 -35.06 -3.57 -9.96
C ALA A 664 -35.76 -3.27 -11.30
N THR A 665 -36.37 -2.10 -11.41
CA THR A 665 -37.09 -1.68 -12.63
C THR A 665 -36.19 -0.95 -13.61
N ARG A 666 -35.06 -0.41 -13.14
CA ARG A 666 -34.01 0.16 -13.97
C ARG A 666 -32.64 -0.09 -13.33
N ILE A 667 -31.66 -0.35 -14.18
CA ILE A 667 -30.26 -0.57 -13.81
C ILE A 667 -29.46 0.57 -14.46
N VAL A 668 -28.47 1.10 -13.75
CA VAL A 668 -27.54 2.10 -14.30
C VAL A 668 -26.88 1.56 -15.56
N ASP A 669 -26.75 2.42 -16.57
CA ASP A 669 -26.18 2.11 -17.90
C ASP A 669 -26.87 0.93 -18.63
N ASP A 670 -28.13 0.64 -18.27
CA ASP A 670 -28.96 -0.41 -18.84
C ASP A 670 -28.28 -1.79 -18.87
N LEU A 671 -27.45 -2.05 -17.85
CA LEU A 671 -26.71 -3.30 -17.71
C LEU A 671 -27.68 -4.50 -17.57
N PRO A 672 -27.26 -5.69 -18.04
CA PRO A 672 -28.17 -6.84 -18.16
C PRO A 672 -28.58 -7.46 -16.82
N GLN A 673 -27.90 -7.12 -15.72
CA GLN A 673 -28.10 -7.70 -14.39
C GLN A 673 -27.93 -6.64 -13.30
N ALA A 674 -28.86 -6.60 -12.35
CA ALA A 674 -28.75 -5.82 -11.14
C ALA A 674 -27.83 -6.55 -10.14
N GLY A 675 -26.93 -5.82 -9.49
CA GLY A 675 -26.07 -6.28 -8.42
C GLY A 675 -26.59 -5.82 -7.06
N ILE A 676 -26.62 -6.73 -6.10
CA ILE A 676 -26.95 -6.47 -4.70
C ILE A 676 -25.76 -6.88 -3.85
N GLY A 677 -25.08 -5.90 -3.25
CA GLY A 677 -24.04 -6.11 -2.26
C GLY A 677 -24.66 -6.55 -0.94
N GLU A 678 -25.58 -5.74 -0.40
CA GLU A 678 -26.37 -6.10 0.78
C GLU A 678 -27.84 -5.71 0.62
N PHE A 679 -28.70 -6.46 1.29
CA PHE A 679 -30.13 -6.20 1.42
C PHE A 679 -30.61 -6.51 2.84
N SER A 680 -31.40 -5.62 3.43
CA SER A 680 -32.08 -5.90 4.69
C SER A 680 -33.43 -5.20 4.76
N VAL A 681 -34.35 -5.73 5.57
CA VAL A 681 -35.59 -5.03 5.90
C VAL A 681 -35.48 -4.32 7.23
N ILE A 682 -36.25 -3.23 7.35
CA ILE A 682 -36.39 -2.45 8.58
C ILE A 682 -37.75 -2.81 9.18
N THR A 683 -37.77 -3.20 10.45
CA THR A 683 -39.00 -3.52 11.20
C THR A 683 -39.31 -2.44 12.24
N GLU A 684 -40.55 -2.37 12.73
CA GLU A 684 -40.91 -1.52 13.89
C GLU A 684 -40.26 -1.97 15.20
#